data_AF-A0A975N1A6-F1
#
_entry.id   AF-A0A975N1A6-F1
#
_cell.length_a   1.000
_cell.length_b   1.000
_cell.length_c   1.000
_cell.angle_alpha   90.00
_cell.angle_beta   90.00
_cell.angle_gamma   90.00
#
_symmetry.space_group_name_H-M   'P 1'
#
loop_
_entity.id
_entity.type
_entity.pdbx_description
1 polymer ?
#
loop_
_entity_poly.entity_id
_entity_poly.type
_entity_poly.pdbx_seq_one_letter_code
_entity_poly.pdbx_strand_id
1 'polypeptide(L)'
;MRTYFEPEDAEAFEAAKDLLIRRCTAWADGQAVDRSALGAALDFRHHSVDGRLGYWTASLVEEFLLSHAPRTLAATAQDAAELPETLRLLVGYLHATGLADPTGDPLPQLDSAITKAATEFPAAMADERNFGLIKFWVMTAIRHGIDPDDDPAMGQFLDDARAGRVDYDEAVLDHIVREDAVPPERAVTQLPVSLPAEADLAEVAEHTQVVVQLRALADWVGDGRALTPNGNVKLKDARELVALLDTGDTLDPVIGDRVFRTRSSTDLSGLSRLIELAKEIRIVRVVKGRLVRVAKTAPLLHDGLALWTAGFDALPTPEFLLCEGALAAQHSQMLASILDDVLPDVLNTVYGMPEPMPVIRLAESVWRACAEVFVLDDLDPETARFWREGVAMDLRWLLGKLAEFGAVELTVGSPAPMYLADLNPSWELETGQPAPLPPDTVDRLRAELDGGPVELVALTPLTTRAVHARLIREGRHAPLVGELSNAEPAQLLGALAEHYSPETAEVEITEWLAAHGSQPHELLEGIRGCPFRTRAAAMLDVLARYVPDPLSFLQELRADEQLGPLAAQMLVQEGELTPDDLGHEQSMRAMTEQFIHLLEIGGADAVTGALANFPADEAHDMMAALLASGHPDQTGLGELRDLVHARRPDRASAHPLAGVSRRTPPPGRARKRRR
;
A
#
# COMPACT_ATOMS: atom_id res chain seq x y z
N MET A 1 -5.28 -13.85 -12.82
CA MET A 1 -3.90 -13.65 -12.37
C MET A 1 -3.84 -12.26 -11.78
N ARG A 2 -3.81 -12.20 -10.45
CA ARG A 2 -3.64 -10.96 -9.70
C ARG A 2 -2.17 -10.57 -9.69
N THR A 3 -1.86 -9.29 -9.70
CA THR A 3 -0.49 -8.76 -9.54
C THR A 3 -0.27 -8.12 -8.17
N TYR A 4 -1.30 -8.17 -7.31
CA TYR A 4 -1.28 -7.68 -5.94
C TYR A 4 -2.01 -8.65 -4.99
N PHE A 5 -1.39 -8.89 -3.83
CA PHE A 5 -1.87 -9.78 -2.78
C PHE A 5 -1.64 -9.12 -1.42
N GLU A 6 -2.65 -9.17 -0.56
CA GLU A 6 -2.50 -8.75 0.83
C GLU A 6 -1.60 -9.73 1.59
N PRO A 7 -0.92 -9.31 2.67
CA PRO A 7 -0.07 -10.20 3.46
C PRO A 7 -0.77 -11.44 4.00
N GLU A 8 -2.08 -11.35 4.28
CA GLU A 8 -2.92 -12.47 4.72
C GLU A 8 -3.24 -13.47 3.59
N ASP A 9 -3.12 -13.08 2.32
CA ASP A 9 -3.41 -13.90 1.13
C ASP A 9 -2.24 -14.85 0.76
N ALA A 10 -1.46 -15.32 1.75
CA ALA A 10 -0.20 -16.05 1.52
C ALA A 10 -0.35 -17.28 0.61
N GLU A 11 -1.39 -18.11 0.79
CA GLU A 11 -1.64 -19.29 -0.05
C GLU A 11 -1.95 -18.90 -1.51
N ALA A 12 -2.70 -17.82 -1.71
CA ALA A 12 -3.05 -17.33 -3.04
C ALA A 12 -1.83 -16.70 -3.74
N PHE A 13 -0.99 -15.98 -3.00
CA PHE A 13 0.28 -15.47 -3.51
C PHE A 13 1.21 -16.60 -3.94
N GLU A 14 1.39 -17.65 -3.13
CA GLU A 14 2.26 -18.78 -3.48
C GLU A 14 1.78 -19.52 -4.74
N ALA A 15 0.47 -19.75 -4.88
CA ALA A 15 -0.09 -20.37 -6.08
C ALA A 15 0.13 -19.50 -7.34
N ALA A 16 -0.03 -18.18 -7.20
CA ALA A 16 0.21 -17.21 -8.28
C ALA A 16 1.70 -17.09 -8.64
N LYS A 17 2.59 -17.08 -7.64
CA LYS A 17 4.05 -17.10 -7.82
C LYS A 17 4.46 -18.35 -8.60
N ASP A 18 3.97 -19.51 -8.21
CA ASP A 18 4.22 -20.77 -8.92
C ASP A 18 3.74 -20.72 -10.37
N LEU A 19 2.54 -20.17 -10.62
CA LEU A 19 2.00 -20.01 -11.98
C LEU A 19 2.89 -19.10 -12.83
N LEU A 20 3.32 -17.95 -12.31
CA LEU A 20 4.21 -17.02 -13.01
C LEU A 20 5.55 -17.67 -13.33
N ILE A 21 6.17 -18.34 -12.36
CA ILE A 21 7.45 -19.03 -12.57
C ILE A 21 7.31 -20.08 -13.67
N ARG A 22 6.26 -20.92 -13.62
CA ARG A 22 6.02 -21.95 -14.64
C ARG A 22 5.88 -21.36 -16.03
N ARG A 23 4.99 -20.37 -16.20
CA ARG A 23 4.70 -19.79 -17.52
C ARG A 23 5.83 -18.90 -18.05
N CYS A 24 6.53 -18.17 -17.20
CA CYS A 24 7.74 -17.43 -17.56
C CYS A 24 8.86 -18.38 -18.03
N THR A 25 9.05 -19.50 -17.33
CA THR A 25 10.04 -20.52 -17.72
C THR A 25 9.70 -21.15 -19.07
N ALA A 26 8.42 -21.45 -19.31
CA ALA A 26 7.96 -21.97 -20.60
C ALA A 26 8.12 -20.93 -21.73
N TRP A 27 7.89 -19.64 -21.44
CA TRP A 27 8.05 -18.55 -22.39
C TRP A 27 9.50 -18.31 -22.82
N ALA A 28 10.47 -18.54 -21.92
CA ALA A 28 11.89 -18.34 -22.20
C ALA A 28 12.51 -19.36 -23.19
N ASP A 29 11.73 -20.35 -23.65
CA ASP A 29 12.04 -21.36 -24.69
C ASP A 29 13.53 -21.67 -24.91
N GLY A 30 14.08 -22.57 -24.09
CA GLY A 30 15.43 -23.10 -24.23
C GLY A 30 16.56 -22.25 -23.61
N GLN A 31 16.24 -21.09 -23.05
CA GLN A 31 17.17 -20.33 -22.21
C GLN A 31 17.27 -20.94 -20.81
N ALA A 32 18.46 -20.86 -20.19
CA ALA A 32 18.64 -21.27 -18.81
C ALA A 32 17.94 -20.25 -17.90
N VAL A 33 16.93 -20.70 -17.15
CA VAL A 33 16.18 -19.87 -16.21
C VAL A 33 16.34 -20.47 -14.82
N ASP A 34 16.82 -19.66 -13.88
CA ASP A 34 16.82 -20.04 -12.48
C ASP A 34 15.44 -19.75 -11.86
N ARG A 35 14.71 -20.82 -11.55
CA ARG A 35 13.36 -20.73 -10.96
C ARG A 35 13.38 -20.14 -9.55
N SER A 36 14.44 -20.38 -8.79
CA SER A 36 14.61 -19.84 -7.43
C SER A 36 14.86 -18.33 -7.49
N ALA A 37 15.65 -17.89 -8.48
CA ALA A 37 15.86 -16.47 -8.76
C ALA A 37 14.57 -15.74 -9.17
N LEU A 38 13.72 -16.35 -10.01
CA LEU A 38 12.39 -15.80 -10.32
C LEU A 38 11.53 -15.67 -9.06
N GLY A 39 11.53 -16.71 -8.22
CA GLY A 39 10.82 -16.69 -6.92
C GLY A 39 11.30 -15.55 -6.03
N ALA A 40 12.61 -15.38 -5.89
CA ALA A 40 13.20 -14.31 -5.09
C ALA A 40 12.83 -12.91 -5.57
N ALA A 41 12.75 -12.69 -6.89
CA ALA A 41 12.33 -11.40 -7.44
C ALA A 41 10.85 -11.11 -7.16
N LEU A 42 9.98 -12.13 -7.23
CA LEU A 42 8.56 -12.01 -6.89
C LEU A 42 8.36 -11.82 -5.39
N ASP A 43 9.10 -12.53 -4.55
CA ASP A 43 9.10 -12.36 -3.10
C ASP A 43 9.58 -10.96 -2.71
N PHE A 44 10.64 -10.43 -3.36
CA PHE A 44 11.08 -9.06 -3.15
C PHE A 44 9.95 -8.05 -3.37
N ARG A 45 9.20 -8.17 -4.48
CA ARG A 45 8.07 -7.29 -4.75
C ARG A 45 6.90 -7.50 -3.80
N HIS A 46 6.57 -8.76 -3.50
CA HIS A 46 5.49 -9.10 -2.56
C HIS A 46 5.75 -8.62 -1.14
N HIS A 47 7.00 -8.39 -0.73
CA HIS A 47 7.34 -7.86 0.60
C HIS A 47 7.76 -6.38 0.56
N SER A 48 7.88 -5.76 -0.61
CA SER A 48 8.14 -4.31 -0.77
C SER A 48 6.93 -3.50 -0.31
N VAL A 49 7.08 -2.25 0.13
CA VAL A 49 6.01 -1.38 0.71
C VAL A 49 4.69 -1.34 -0.08
N ASP A 50 4.73 -1.40 -1.41
CA ASP A 50 3.56 -1.35 -2.29
C ASP A 50 2.98 -2.73 -2.67
N GLY A 51 3.75 -3.82 -2.62
CA GLY A 51 3.27 -5.18 -2.83
C GLY A 51 2.94 -5.55 -4.28
N ARG A 52 3.18 -4.66 -5.23
CA ARG A 52 2.83 -4.84 -6.65
C ARG A 52 3.91 -5.63 -7.38
N LEU A 53 3.57 -6.85 -7.79
CA LEU A 53 4.47 -7.77 -8.48
C LEU A 53 4.91 -7.26 -9.86
N GLY A 54 4.00 -6.56 -10.55
CA GLY A 54 4.22 -5.99 -11.88
C GLY A 54 4.91 -4.63 -11.90
N TYR A 55 5.08 -3.98 -10.74
CA TYR A 55 5.66 -2.64 -10.64
C TYR A 55 7.18 -2.71 -10.46
N TRP A 56 7.90 -2.23 -11.47
CA TRP A 56 9.36 -2.15 -11.48
C TRP A 56 9.82 -0.79 -11.98
N THR A 57 10.85 -0.25 -11.33
CA THR A 57 11.57 0.96 -11.74
C THR A 57 13.06 0.68 -11.77
N ALA A 58 13.85 1.56 -12.39
CA ALA A 58 15.30 1.47 -12.38
C ALA A 58 15.87 1.43 -10.95
N SER A 59 15.28 2.17 -10.01
CA SER A 59 15.70 2.15 -8.61
C SER A 59 15.39 0.81 -7.93
N LEU A 60 14.23 0.21 -8.21
CA LEU A 60 13.87 -1.11 -7.68
C LEU A 60 14.72 -2.25 -8.26
N VAL A 61 15.14 -2.12 -9.53
CA VAL A 61 16.12 -3.03 -10.14
C VAL A 61 17.47 -2.94 -9.42
N GLU A 62 17.97 -1.73 -9.20
CA GLU A 62 19.22 -1.50 -8.47
C GLU A 62 19.10 -2.01 -7.02
N GLU A 63 17.99 -1.73 -6.34
CA GLU A 63 17.73 -2.21 -4.98
C GLU A 63 17.70 -3.74 -4.92
N PHE A 64 16.99 -4.41 -5.82
CA PHE A 64 16.91 -5.86 -5.84
C PHE A 64 18.28 -6.49 -6.03
N LEU A 65 19.03 -6.07 -7.06
CA LEU A 65 20.31 -6.67 -7.41
C LEU A 65 21.44 -6.30 -6.45
N LEU A 66 21.51 -5.05 -5.99
CA LEU A 66 22.67 -4.54 -5.24
C LEU A 66 22.46 -4.49 -3.72
N SER A 67 21.22 -4.61 -3.24
CA SER A 67 20.90 -4.59 -1.81
C SER A 67 20.15 -5.85 -1.37
N HIS A 68 18.99 -6.15 -1.96
CA HIS A 68 18.14 -7.25 -1.50
C HIS A 68 18.79 -8.62 -1.72
N ALA A 69 19.18 -8.95 -2.95
CA ALA A 69 19.78 -10.24 -3.27
C ALA A 69 21.09 -10.50 -2.48
N PRO A 70 22.03 -9.53 -2.39
CA PRO A 70 23.19 -9.64 -1.49
C PRO A 70 22.83 -9.87 -0.03
N ARG A 71 21.70 -9.32 0.44
CA ARG A 71 21.24 -9.48 1.81
C ARG A 71 20.57 -10.83 2.06
N THR A 72 19.71 -11.30 1.17
CA THR A 72 18.76 -12.40 1.43
C THR A 72 19.14 -13.73 0.79
N LEU A 73 19.77 -13.73 -0.40
CA LEU A 73 20.07 -14.96 -1.12
C LEU A 73 21.30 -15.67 -0.57
N ALA A 74 21.10 -16.84 0.03
CA ALA A 74 22.16 -17.74 0.50
C ALA A 74 22.87 -18.46 -0.67
N ALA A 75 23.52 -17.69 -1.54
CA ALA A 75 24.26 -18.17 -2.70
C ALA A 75 25.57 -17.39 -2.85
N THR A 76 26.59 -18.00 -3.46
CA THR A 76 27.82 -17.28 -3.83
C THR A 76 27.57 -16.38 -5.03
N ALA A 77 28.45 -15.40 -5.26
CA ALA A 77 28.40 -14.56 -6.47
C ALA A 77 28.49 -15.38 -7.78
N GLN A 78 29.13 -16.55 -7.75
CA GLN A 78 29.23 -17.43 -8.91
C GLN A 78 27.92 -18.20 -9.13
N ASP A 79 27.29 -18.70 -8.06
CA ASP A 79 26.03 -19.46 -8.16
C ASP A 79 24.87 -18.53 -8.57
N ALA A 80 24.90 -17.27 -8.15
CA ALA A 80 23.89 -16.27 -8.50
C ALA A 80 24.21 -15.49 -9.79
N ALA A 81 25.22 -15.88 -10.58
CA ALA A 81 25.71 -15.09 -11.72
C ALA A 81 24.63 -14.82 -12.80
N GLU A 82 23.66 -15.72 -12.94
CA GLU A 82 22.55 -15.61 -13.91
C GLU A 82 21.36 -14.78 -13.37
N LEU A 83 21.42 -14.28 -12.12
CA LEU A 83 20.31 -13.53 -11.51
C LEU A 83 19.92 -12.27 -12.31
N PRO A 84 20.85 -11.43 -12.80
CA PRO A 84 20.48 -10.25 -13.59
C PRO A 84 19.78 -10.60 -14.91
N GLU A 85 20.23 -11.65 -15.60
CA GLU A 85 19.58 -12.13 -16.83
C GLU A 85 18.21 -12.74 -16.53
N THR A 86 18.07 -13.47 -15.43
CA THR A 86 16.79 -14.02 -14.97
C THR A 86 15.79 -12.90 -14.63
N LEU A 87 16.23 -11.82 -13.98
CA LEU A 87 15.40 -10.64 -13.74
C LEU A 87 14.97 -9.97 -15.06
N ARG A 88 15.88 -9.85 -16.04
CA ARG A 88 15.55 -9.33 -17.37
C ARG A 88 14.45 -10.15 -18.03
N LEU A 89 14.52 -11.47 -17.93
CA LEU A 89 13.50 -12.37 -18.47
C LEU A 89 12.15 -12.17 -17.76
N LEU A 90 12.13 -12.05 -16.44
CA LEU A 90 10.90 -11.80 -15.69
C LEU A 90 10.25 -10.48 -16.13
N VAL A 91 11.01 -9.39 -16.16
CA VAL A 91 10.49 -8.06 -16.53
C VAL A 91 10.02 -8.05 -17.99
N GLY A 92 10.76 -8.68 -18.89
CA GLY A 92 10.36 -8.85 -20.29
C GLY A 92 9.08 -9.66 -20.43
N TYR A 93 8.94 -10.75 -19.66
CA TYR A 93 7.73 -11.56 -19.61
C TYR A 93 6.53 -10.75 -19.12
N LEU A 94 6.65 -10.01 -18.01
CA LEU A 94 5.58 -9.17 -17.46
C LEU A 94 5.07 -8.16 -18.50
N HIS A 95 5.97 -7.51 -19.26
CA HIS A 95 5.59 -6.60 -20.34
C HIS A 95 4.91 -7.35 -21.50
N ALA A 96 5.48 -8.47 -21.94
CA ALA A 96 4.96 -9.24 -23.06
C ALA A 96 3.55 -9.82 -22.80
N THR A 97 3.20 -10.07 -21.54
CA THR A 97 1.89 -10.61 -21.14
C THR A 97 0.90 -9.56 -20.62
N GLY A 98 1.25 -8.26 -20.66
CA GLY A 98 0.40 -7.18 -20.14
C GLY A 98 0.21 -7.20 -18.61
N LEU A 99 1.15 -7.80 -17.88
CA LEU A 99 1.17 -7.82 -16.41
C LEU A 99 2.04 -6.71 -15.80
N ALA A 100 2.88 -6.05 -16.61
CA ALA A 100 3.66 -4.90 -16.16
C ALA A 100 2.71 -3.78 -15.73
N ASP A 101 2.97 -3.20 -14.56
CA ASP A 101 2.20 -2.07 -14.03
C ASP A 101 2.43 -0.83 -14.94
N PRO A 102 1.36 -0.15 -15.38
CA PRO A 102 1.47 0.99 -16.30
C PRO A 102 2.19 2.21 -15.69
N THR A 103 2.32 2.27 -14.36
CA THR A 103 3.02 3.34 -13.63
C THR A 103 4.51 3.04 -13.42
N GLY A 104 4.99 1.86 -13.84
CA GLY A 104 6.40 1.47 -13.79
C GLY A 104 7.26 2.10 -14.88
N ASP A 105 8.58 1.93 -14.79
CA ASP A 105 9.49 2.39 -15.84
C ASP A 105 9.37 1.51 -17.10
N PRO A 106 9.50 2.08 -18.30
CA PRO A 106 9.38 1.31 -19.53
C PRO A 106 10.54 0.31 -19.70
N LEU A 107 10.26 -0.84 -20.32
CA LEU A 107 11.22 -1.94 -20.50
C LEU A 107 12.65 -1.53 -20.93
N PRO A 108 12.88 -0.62 -21.90
CA PRO A 108 14.24 -0.22 -22.27
C PRO A 108 15.03 0.46 -21.14
N GLN A 109 14.34 1.17 -20.24
CA GLN A 109 14.97 1.79 -19.07
C GLN A 109 15.34 0.72 -18.02
N LEU A 110 14.44 -0.24 -17.79
CA LEU A 110 14.69 -1.39 -16.91
C LEU A 110 15.87 -2.23 -17.43
N ASP A 111 15.93 -2.51 -18.73
CA ASP A 111 17.06 -3.23 -19.35
C ASP A 111 18.40 -2.51 -19.15
N SER A 112 18.40 -1.19 -19.26
CA SER A 112 19.58 -0.34 -19.03
C SER A 112 20.00 -0.40 -17.55
N ALA A 113 19.05 -0.32 -16.62
CA ALA A 113 19.30 -0.42 -15.19
C ALA A 113 19.85 -1.80 -14.81
N ILE A 114 19.29 -2.88 -15.35
CA ILE A 114 19.78 -4.25 -15.15
C ILE A 114 21.22 -4.37 -15.67
N THR A 115 21.49 -3.85 -16.87
CA THR A 115 22.83 -3.90 -17.47
C THR A 115 23.85 -3.17 -16.61
N LYS A 116 23.50 -2.00 -16.08
CA LYS A 116 24.36 -1.23 -15.18
C LYS A 116 24.60 -1.98 -13.87
N ALA A 117 23.54 -2.40 -13.18
CA ALA A 117 23.62 -3.12 -11.91
C ALA A 117 24.37 -4.45 -12.03
N ALA A 118 24.22 -5.17 -13.14
CA ALA A 118 24.93 -6.43 -13.41
C ALA A 118 26.46 -6.28 -13.37
N THR A 119 27.01 -5.09 -13.67
CA THR A 119 28.46 -4.85 -13.59
C THR A 119 28.98 -4.77 -12.15
N GLU A 120 28.16 -4.33 -11.22
CA GLU A 120 28.48 -4.16 -9.79
C GLU A 120 28.03 -5.38 -8.96
N PHE A 121 27.07 -6.14 -9.48
CA PHE A 121 26.41 -7.27 -8.81
C PHE A 121 27.37 -8.31 -8.21
N PRO A 122 28.42 -8.81 -8.92
CA PRO A 122 29.31 -9.80 -8.32
C PRO A 122 30.09 -9.28 -7.12
N ALA A 123 30.45 -7.98 -7.14
CA ALA A 123 31.14 -7.36 -6.01
C ALA A 123 30.18 -7.15 -4.83
N ALA A 124 28.95 -6.73 -5.10
CA ALA A 124 27.92 -6.57 -4.08
C ALA A 124 27.58 -7.90 -3.38
N MET A 125 27.43 -8.99 -4.16
CA MET A 125 27.18 -10.35 -3.65
C MET A 125 28.34 -10.95 -2.86
N ALA A 126 29.58 -10.53 -3.12
CA ALA A 126 30.77 -11.04 -2.43
C ALA A 126 31.11 -10.28 -1.14
N ASP A 127 30.57 -9.07 -0.95
CA ASP A 127 30.82 -8.25 0.23
C ASP A 127 29.94 -8.69 1.40
N GLU A 128 30.54 -9.36 2.39
CA GLU A 128 29.81 -9.90 3.56
C GLU A 128 29.10 -8.80 4.38
N ARG A 129 29.54 -7.54 4.28
CA ARG A 129 28.88 -6.41 4.97
C ARG A 129 27.48 -6.13 4.43
N ASN A 130 27.18 -6.57 3.20
CA ASN A 130 25.85 -6.45 2.59
C ASN A 130 24.92 -7.60 2.98
N PHE A 131 25.41 -8.62 3.70
CA PHE A 131 24.61 -9.79 4.05
C PHE A 131 23.58 -9.45 5.13
N GLY A 132 22.41 -10.09 5.05
CA GLY A 132 21.49 -10.15 6.17
C GLY A 132 21.98 -11.15 7.21
N LEU A 133 21.51 -11.00 8.45
CA LEU A 133 21.93 -11.84 9.56
C LEU A 133 21.77 -13.34 9.28
N ILE A 134 20.62 -13.73 8.69
CA ILE A 134 20.33 -15.12 8.33
C ILE A 134 21.35 -15.64 7.31
N LYS A 135 21.54 -14.89 6.21
CA LYS A 135 22.50 -15.26 5.15
C LYS A 135 23.92 -15.39 5.70
N PHE A 136 24.36 -14.46 6.54
CA PHE A 136 25.68 -14.50 7.16
C PHE A 136 25.92 -15.83 7.90
N TRP A 137 24.96 -16.26 8.72
CA TRP A 137 25.06 -17.52 9.44
C TRP A 137 25.00 -18.74 8.51
N VAL A 138 24.12 -18.74 7.51
CA VAL A 138 24.04 -19.83 6.51
C VAL A 138 25.35 -19.97 5.72
N MET A 139 25.90 -18.86 5.22
CA MET A 139 27.16 -18.88 4.48
C MET A 139 28.35 -19.29 5.37
N THR A 140 28.33 -18.90 6.65
CA THR A 140 29.33 -19.34 7.62
C THR A 140 29.21 -20.85 7.87
N ALA A 141 27.99 -21.37 8.05
CA ALA A 141 27.74 -22.80 8.23
C ALA A 141 28.25 -23.62 7.03
N ILE A 142 27.94 -23.19 5.79
CA ILE A 142 28.42 -23.81 4.54
C ILE A 142 29.95 -23.85 4.50
N ARG A 143 30.62 -22.75 4.89
CA ARG A 143 32.10 -22.68 4.96
C ARG A 143 32.70 -23.68 5.95
N HIS A 144 31.97 -23.99 7.02
CA HIS A 144 32.33 -25.02 8.00
C HIS A 144 31.85 -26.43 7.59
N GLY A 145 31.32 -26.60 6.38
CA GLY A 145 30.87 -27.88 5.84
C GLY A 145 29.55 -28.38 6.42
N ILE A 146 28.75 -27.49 7.00
CA ILE A 146 27.41 -27.79 7.52
C ILE A 146 26.39 -27.57 6.41
N ASP A 147 25.53 -28.56 6.20
CA ASP A 147 24.39 -28.47 5.30
C ASP A 147 23.29 -27.62 5.94
N PRO A 148 22.87 -26.49 5.33
CA PRO A 148 21.82 -25.65 5.90
C PRO A 148 20.44 -26.31 5.95
N ASP A 149 20.21 -27.37 5.16
CA ASP A 149 18.94 -28.10 5.15
C ASP A 149 18.86 -29.17 6.28
N ASP A 150 19.95 -29.38 7.04
CA ASP A 150 19.99 -30.27 8.21
C ASP A 150 19.74 -29.48 9.51
N ASP A 151 18.46 -29.34 9.87
CA ASP A 151 17.99 -28.62 11.07
C ASP A 151 18.78 -28.97 12.36
N PRO A 152 18.98 -30.26 12.74
CA PRO A 152 19.83 -30.63 13.87
C PRO A 152 21.27 -30.13 13.76
N ALA A 153 21.89 -30.25 12.59
CA ALA A 153 23.28 -29.82 12.38
C ALA A 153 23.41 -28.29 12.46
N MET A 154 22.47 -27.56 11.85
CA MET A 154 22.38 -26.10 11.93
C MET A 154 22.15 -25.61 13.36
N GLY A 155 21.26 -26.27 14.11
CA GLY A 155 21.03 -25.95 15.52
C GLY A 155 22.29 -26.10 16.38
N GLN A 156 23.03 -27.21 16.20
CA GLN A 156 24.29 -27.44 16.91
C GLN A 156 25.36 -26.42 16.53
N PHE A 157 25.46 -26.06 15.23
CA PHE A 157 26.37 -25.03 14.74
C PHE A 157 26.10 -23.66 15.39
N LEU A 158 24.83 -23.25 15.47
CA LEU A 158 24.46 -21.97 16.10
C LEU A 158 24.77 -21.95 17.60
N ASP A 159 24.61 -23.07 18.29
CA ASP A 159 25.00 -23.20 19.71
C ASP A 159 26.53 -23.20 19.91
N ASP A 160 27.27 -23.76 18.96
CA ASP A 160 28.72 -23.68 18.92
C ASP A 160 29.20 -22.24 18.66
N ALA A 161 28.54 -21.51 17.75
CA ALA A 161 28.82 -20.11 17.48
C ALA A 161 28.57 -19.22 18.71
N ARG A 162 27.42 -19.37 19.38
CA ARG A 162 27.09 -18.66 20.63
C ARG A 162 28.08 -18.93 21.76
N ALA A 163 28.70 -20.10 21.76
CA ALA A 163 29.70 -20.48 22.74
C ALA A 163 31.14 -20.12 22.34
N GLY A 164 31.33 -19.38 21.23
CA GLY A 164 32.64 -18.95 20.73
C GLY A 164 33.49 -20.09 20.19
N ARG A 165 32.87 -21.19 19.73
CA ARG A 165 33.56 -22.36 19.16
C ARG A 165 33.66 -22.32 17.63
N VAL A 166 32.96 -21.39 16.98
CA VAL A 166 32.98 -21.19 15.53
C VAL A 166 33.77 -19.92 15.21
N ASP A 167 34.65 -20.01 14.22
CA ASP A 167 35.40 -18.86 13.69
C ASP A 167 34.54 -18.08 12.69
N TYR A 168 34.41 -16.77 12.91
CA TYR A 168 33.70 -15.81 12.06
C TYR A 168 34.24 -14.38 12.28
N ASP A 169 34.00 -13.46 11.34
CA ASP A 169 34.42 -12.06 11.46
C ASP A 169 33.42 -11.27 12.32
N GLU A 170 33.82 -10.97 13.57
CA GLU A 170 33.00 -10.24 14.54
C GLU A 170 32.72 -8.79 14.10
N ALA A 171 33.66 -8.13 13.40
CA ALA A 171 33.48 -6.76 12.95
C ALA A 171 32.46 -6.66 11.80
N VAL A 172 32.40 -7.68 10.95
CA VAL A 172 31.36 -7.82 9.91
C VAL A 172 30.01 -8.08 10.56
N LEU A 173 29.92 -9.01 11.52
CA LEU A 173 28.66 -9.30 12.22
C LEU A 173 28.13 -8.05 12.97
N ASP A 174 28.99 -7.34 13.69
CA ASP A 174 28.63 -6.08 14.35
C ASP A 174 28.16 -5.02 13.36
N HIS A 175 28.71 -5.02 12.14
CA HIS A 175 28.24 -4.15 11.07
C HIS A 175 26.86 -4.53 10.58
N ILE A 176 26.63 -5.81 10.31
CA ILE A 176 25.33 -6.32 9.89
C ILE A 176 24.27 -5.99 10.95
N VAL A 177 24.52 -6.31 12.23
CA VAL A 177 23.55 -6.07 13.33
C VAL A 177 23.19 -4.59 13.48
N ARG A 178 24.12 -3.67 13.23
CA ARG A 178 23.85 -2.23 13.27
C ARG A 178 23.05 -1.73 12.07
N GLU A 179 23.28 -2.30 10.89
CA GLU A 179 22.59 -1.93 9.65
C GLU A 179 21.32 -2.77 9.39
N ASP A 180 21.04 -3.78 10.24
CA ASP A 180 19.85 -4.63 10.18
C ASP A 180 18.63 -3.79 10.58
N ALA A 181 18.16 -3.01 9.61
CA ALA A 181 16.90 -2.29 9.71
C ALA A 181 15.75 -3.30 9.63
N VAL A 182 14.75 -3.11 10.47
CA VAL A 182 13.48 -3.83 10.34
C VAL A 182 12.95 -3.54 8.93
N PRO A 183 12.62 -4.57 8.12
CA PRO A 183 12.02 -4.35 6.82
C PRO A 183 10.77 -3.48 6.97
N PRO A 184 10.53 -2.53 6.05
CA PRO A 184 9.34 -1.70 6.13
C PRO A 184 8.10 -2.59 6.03
N GLU A 185 7.10 -2.31 6.86
CA GLU A 185 5.82 -3.02 6.82
C GLU A 185 5.05 -2.70 5.53
N ARG A 186 4.19 -3.64 5.11
CA ARG A 186 3.21 -3.44 4.03
C ARG A 186 2.40 -2.19 4.34
N ALA A 187 2.42 -1.20 3.45
CA ALA A 187 1.55 -0.05 3.57
C ALA A 187 0.13 -0.39 3.08
N VAL A 188 -0.87 0.20 3.72
CA VAL A 188 -2.27 0.13 3.25
C VAL A 188 -2.39 0.85 1.91
N THR A 189 -2.99 0.17 0.93
CA THR A 189 -3.27 0.73 -0.40
C THR A 189 -4.22 1.92 -0.30
N GLN A 190 -3.89 3.00 -0.99
CA GLN A 190 -4.76 4.17 -1.09
C GLN A 190 -5.71 4.03 -2.28
N LEU A 191 -6.94 4.49 -2.12
CA LEU A 191 -7.86 4.60 -3.25
C LEU A 191 -7.41 5.71 -4.21
N PRO A 192 -7.71 5.57 -5.52
CA PRO A 192 -7.42 6.63 -6.49
C PRO A 192 -8.12 7.94 -6.14
N VAL A 193 -7.40 9.06 -6.28
CA VAL A 193 -7.96 10.40 -6.07
C VAL A 193 -7.83 11.27 -7.32
N SER A 194 -8.77 12.18 -7.52
CA SER A 194 -8.68 13.20 -8.57
C SER A 194 -8.01 14.45 -8.02
N LEU A 195 -6.98 14.95 -8.72
CA LEU A 195 -6.33 16.21 -8.41
C LEU A 195 -6.62 17.25 -9.50
N PRO A 196 -6.93 18.52 -9.13
CA PRO A 196 -6.95 19.61 -10.09
C PRO A 196 -5.60 19.80 -10.79
N ALA A 197 -5.60 20.50 -11.92
CA ALA A 197 -4.37 20.85 -12.61
C ALA A 197 -3.44 21.68 -11.71
N GLU A 198 -2.13 21.53 -11.89
CA GLU A 198 -1.14 22.22 -11.04
C GLU A 198 -1.29 23.75 -11.09
N ALA A 199 -1.71 24.30 -12.23
CA ALA A 199 -1.98 25.74 -12.35
C ALA A 199 -3.14 26.21 -11.45
N ASP A 200 -4.21 25.40 -11.35
CA ASP A 200 -5.36 25.71 -10.49
C ASP A 200 -4.95 25.60 -9.01
N LEU A 201 -4.16 24.57 -8.66
CA LEU A 201 -3.61 24.42 -7.32
C LEU A 201 -2.69 25.60 -6.97
N ALA A 202 -1.87 26.07 -7.90
CA ALA A 202 -1.03 27.25 -7.70
C ALA A 202 -1.87 28.51 -7.47
N GLU A 203 -2.93 28.72 -8.27
CA GLU A 203 -3.84 29.86 -8.09
C GLU A 203 -4.54 29.81 -6.72
N VAL A 204 -5.03 28.65 -6.29
CA VAL A 204 -5.62 28.47 -4.96
C VAL A 204 -4.60 28.77 -3.85
N ALA A 205 -3.37 28.24 -3.97
CA ALA A 205 -2.31 28.46 -2.98
C ALA A 205 -1.96 29.94 -2.80
N GLU A 206 -1.90 30.71 -3.90
CA GLU A 206 -1.64 32.15 -3.91
C GLU A 206 -2.62 32.96 -3.04
N HIS A 207 -3.84 32.44 -2.85
CA HIS A 207 -4.91 33.08 -2.10
C HIS A 207 -5.14 32.51 -0.70
N THR A 208 -4.34 31.53 -0.27
CA THR A 208 -4.43 31.00 1.10
C THR A 208 -3.96 32.03 2.13
N GLN A 209 -4.63 32.06 3.28
CA GLN A 209 -4.33 33.03 4.34
C GLN A 209 -2.86 32.89 4.82
N VAL A 210 -2.35 31.67 4.96
CA VAL A 210 -0.98 31.43 5.40
C VAL A 210 0.07 31.98 4.42
N VAL A 211 -0.13 31.84 3.11
CA VAL A 211 0.77 32.39 2.09
C VAL A 211 0.79 33.91 2.14
N VAL A 212 -0.39 34.53 2.24
CA VAL A 212 -0.53 35.99 2.39
C VAL A 212 0.17 36.47 3.66
N GLN A 213 -0.05 35.79 4.79
CA GLN A 213 0.55 36.09 6.08
C GLN A 213 2.08 35.97 6.07
N LEU A 214 2.63 34.90 5.50
CA LEU A 214 4.08 34.67 5.45
C LEU A 214 4.80 35.73 4.61
N ARG A 215 4.21 36.13 3.47
CA ARG A 215 4.72 37.22 2.63
C ARG A 215 4.65 38.56 3.35
N ALA A 216 3.50 38.88 3.95
CA ALA A 216 3.33 40.12 4.71
C ALA A 216 4.29 40.21 5.91
N LEU A 217 4.54 39.10 6.61
CA LEU A 217 5.55 39.03 7.68
C LEU A 217 6.96 39.28 7.14
N ALA A 218 7.33 38.63 6.04
CA ALA A 218 8.65 38.82 5.42
C ALA A 218 8.87 40.29 5.00
N ASP A 219 7.87 40.90 4.37
CA ASP A 219 7.91 42.30 3.96
C ASP A 219 7.98 43.24 5.15
N TRP A 220 7.21 42.97 6.20
CA TRP A 220 7.25 43.74 7.45
C TRP A 220 8.63 43.65 8.12
N VAL A 221 9.28 42.49 8.09
CA VAL A 221 10.63 42.32 8.64
C VAL A 221 11.64 43.18 7.89
N GLY A 222 11.54 43.28 6.56
CA GLY A 222 12.39 44.14 5.73
C GLY A 222 13.89 43.88 5.94
N ASP A 223 14.64 44.93 6.31
CA ASP A 223 16.09 44.88 6.64
C ASP A 223 16.39 44.36 8.06
N GLY A 224 15.34 44.02 8.81
CA GLY A 224 15.40 43.37 10.11
C GLY A 224 14.77 44.19 11.23
N ARG A 225 14.25 43.47 12.24
CA ARG A 225 13.51 44.03 13.39
C ARG A 225 14.16 43.63 14.70
N ALA A 226 14.26 44.57 15.64
CA ALA A 226 14.93 44.32 16.92
C ALA A 226 14.03 43.53 17.88
N LEU A 227 14.55 42.45 18.45
CA LEU A 227 13.87 41.63 19.44
C LEU A 227 14.15 42.13 20.85
N THR A 228 13.40 41.62 21.82
CA THR A 228 13.67 41.79 23.26
C THR A 228 14.92 40.98 23.66
N PRO A 229 15.52 41.23 24.86
CA PRO A 229 16.65 40.44 25.34
C PRO A 229 16.37 38.93 25.43
N ASN A 230 15.10 38.56 25.63
CA ASN A 230 14.66 37.17 25.68
C ASN A 230 14.38 36.58 24.28
N GLY A 231 14.67 37.30 23.20
CA GLY A 231 14.45 36.84 21.83
C GLY A 231 13.03 37.03 21.29
N ASN A 232 12.09 37.57 22.09
CA ASN A 232 10.69 37.74 21.67
C ASN A 232 10.47 39.05 20.89
N VAL A 233 9.46 39.08 20.03
CA VAL A 233 9.00 40.32 19.37
C VAL A 233 8.56 41.33 20.43
N LYS A 234 8.88 42.60 20.24
CA LYS A 234 8.46 43.66 21.19
C LYS A 234 6.95 43.76 21.20
N LEU A 235 6.33 43.97 22.37
CA LEU A 235 4.87 44.02 22.50
C LEU A 235 4.21 45.09 21.60
N LYS A 236 4.89 46.22 21.34
CA LYS A 236 4.42 47.23 20.39
C LYS A 236 4.32 46.66 18.97
N ASP A 237 5.38 46.02 18.51
CA ASP A 237 5.48 45.41 17.19
C ASP A 237 4.53 44.21 17.07
N ALA A 238 4.34 43.45 18.16
CA ALA A 238 3.40 42.34 18.20
C ALA A 238 1.94 42.80 18.03
N ARG A 239 1.53 43.92 18.66
CA ARG A 239 0.19 44.50 18.44
C ARG A 239 -0.03 44.95 17.00
N GLU A 240 1.01 45.48 16.35
CA GLU A 240 0.99 45.85 14.93
C GLU A 240 0.83 44.60 14.05
N LEU A 241 1.62 43.55 14.33
CA LEU A 241 1.59 42.30 13.58
C LEU A 241 0.27 41.53 13.69
N VAL A 242 -0.37 41.49 14.87
CA VAL A 242 -1.68 40.85 15.04
C VAL A 242 -2.71 41.46 14.09
N ALA A 243 -2.73 42.79 13.96
CA ALA A 243 -3.65 43.49 13.06
C ALA A 243 -3.23 43.36 11.58
N LEU A 244 -1.93 43.38 11.28
CA LEU A 244 -1.42 43.27 9.91
C LEU A 244 -1.65 41.88 9.31
N LEU A 245 -1.39 40.85 10.11
CA LEU A 245 -1.40 39.46 9.66
C LEU A 245 -2.74 38.78 9.95
N ASP A 246 -3.63 39.43 10.70
CA ASP A 246 -4.92 38.85 11.12
C ASP A 246 -4.73 37.46 11.75
N THR A 247 -3.92 37.38 12.81
CA THR A 247 -3.50 36.11 13.43
C THR A 247 -4.58 35.47 14.31
N GLY A 248 -5.77 36.07 14.38
CA GLY A 248 -6.86 35.65 15.27
C GLY A 248 -6.63 35.92 16.76
N ASP A 249 -5.48 36.49 17.14
CA ASP A 249 -5.20 36.79 18.54
C ASP A 249 -6.06 37.95 19.06
N THR A 250 -6.73 37.74 20.18
CA THR A 250 -7.47 38.80 20.86
C THR A 250 -6.56 39.53 21.85
N LEU A 251 -6.39 40.84 21.66
CA LEU A 251 -5.69 41.69 22.62
C LEU A 251 -6.57 41.99 23.83
N ASP A 252 -6.00 41.85 25.03
CA ASP A 252 -6.67 42.08 26.31
C ASP A 252 -8.04 41.37 26.43
N PRO A 253 -8.13 40.02 26.27
CA PRO A 253 -9.40 39.30 26.17
C PRO A 253 -10.25 39.42 27.45
N VAL A 254 -11.57 39.45 27.24
CA VAL A 254 -12.56 39.48 28.32
C VAL A 254 -13.09 38.07 28.53
N ILE A 255 -12.77 37.46 29.68
CA ILE A 255 -13.24 36.12 30.06
C ILE A 255 -14.13 36.27 31.29
N GLY A 256 -15.43 36.05 31.11
CA GLY A 256 -16.44 36.42 32.10
C GLY A 256 -16.43 37.93 32.36
N ASP A 257 -16.28 38.33 33.61
CA ASP A 257 -16.28 39.75 34.02
C ASP A 257 -14.86 40.37 34.09
N ARG A 258 -13.81 39.65 33.65
CA ARG A 258 -12.42 40.07 33.86
C ARG A 258 -11.70 40.28 32.53
N VAL A 259 -11.00 41.41 32.43
CA VAL A 259 -10.07 41.73 31.33
C VAL A 259 -8.69 41.18 31.67
N PHE A 260 -8.17 40.29 30.84
CA PHE A 260 -6.83 39.71 30.98
C PHE A 260 -5.86 40.49 30.11
N ARG A 261 -5.12 41.45 30.71
CA ARG A 261 -4.19 42.26 29.93
C ARG A 261 -3.07 41.43 29.30
N THR A 262 -2.80 41.62 28.01
CA THR A 262 -1.67 41.08 27.27
C THR A 262 -0.37 41.74 27.74
N ARG A 263 0.51 40.97 28.37
CA ARG A 263 1.75 41.45 29.01
C ARG A 263 2.98 41.22 28.12
N SER A 264 2.93 40.20 27.28
CA SER A 264 4.04 39.76 26.44
C SER A 264 3.53 39.37 25.04
N SER A 265 4.41 39.39 24.04
CA SER A 265 4.11 38.82 22.73
C SER A 265 3.90 37.31 22.78
N THR A 266 4.46 36.63 23.78
CA THR A 266 4.23 35.20 24.05
C THR A 266 2.80 34.90 24.49
N ASP A 267 2.03 35.90 24.91
CA ASP A 267 0.60 35.73 25.23
C ASP A 267 -0.27 35.69 23.95
N LEU A 268 0.34 35.91 22.77
CA LEU A 268 -0.30 35.94 21.45
C LEU A 268 0.13 34.68 20.68
N SER A 269 -0.62 33.60 20.91
CA SER A 269 -0.30 32.26 20.41
C SER A 269 -0.38 32.14 18.89
N GLY A 270 -1.32 32.83 18.22
CA GLY A 270 -1.44 32.83 16.76
C GLY A 270 -0.20 33.44 16.11
N LEU A 271 0.18 34.63 16.55
CA LEU A 271 1.38 35.33 16.08
C LEU A 271 2.66 34.57 16.38
N SER A 272 2.78 34.00 17.58
CA SER A 272 3.97 33.24 17.97
C SER A 272 4.16 32.03 17.06
N ARG A 273 3.10 31.25 16.80
CA ARG A 273 3.13 30.10 15.90
C ARG A 273 3.50 30.47 14.47
N LEU A 274 2.92 31.56 13.93
CA LEU A 274 3.24 32.02 12.57
C LEU A 274 4.73 32.44 12.43
N ILE A 275 5.29 33.09 13.45
CA ILE A 275 6.72 33.47 13.45
C ILE A 275 7.62 32.24 13.54
N GLU A 276 7.27 31.29 14.41
CA GLU A 276 8.01 30.03 14.54
C GLU A 276 7.94 29.20 13.25
N LEU A 277 6.78 29.11 12.61
CA LEU A 277 6.62 28.50 11.28
C LEU A 277 7.54 29.19 10.25
N ALA A 278 7.52 30.52 10.19
CA ALA A 278 8.38 31.28 9.27
C ALA A 278 9.89 31.10 9.55
N LYS A 279 10.28 30.80 10.79
CA LYS A 279 11.65 30.43 11.15
C LYS A 279 11.99 29.02 10.70
N GLU A 280 11.06 28.08 10.86
CA GLU A 280 11.23 26.67 10.52
C GLU A 280 11.44 26.50 9.02
N ILE A 281 10.56 27.10 8.21
CA ILE A 281 10.69 27.12 6.73
C ILE A 281 11.75 28.12 6.23
N ARG A 282 12.55 28.69 7.16
CA ARG A 282 13.69 29.55 6.90
C ARG A 282 13.37 30.80 6.08
N ILE A 283 12.19 31.40 6.20
CA ILE A 283 11.90 32.73 5.60
C ILE A 283 12.54 33.82 6.44
N VAL A 284 12.49 33.66 7.76
CA VAL A 284 13.12 34.56 8.74
C VAL A 284 14.07 33.80 9.65
N ARG A 285 15.00 34.51 10.29
CA ARG A 285 15.88 33.96 11.32
C ARG A 285 16.29 35.01 12.32
N VAL A 286 16.81 34.58 13.47
CA VAL A 286 17.37 35.49 14.47
C VAL A 286 18.88 35.63 14.27
N VAL A 287 19.35 36.87 14.10
CA VAL A 287 20.78 37.22 14.02
C VAL A 287 21.05 38.39 14.94
N LYS A 288 21.96 38.23 15.91
CA LYS A 288 22.39 39.29 16.84
C LYS A 288 21.20 40.03 17.51
N GLY A 289 20.19 39.26 17.98
CA GLY A 289 18.99 39.82 18.62
C GLY A 289 18.03 40.55 17.68
N ARG A 290 18.12 40.30 16.36
CA ARG A 290 17.20 40.84 15.36
C ARG A 290 16.57 39.72 14.55
N LEU A 291 15.27 39.83 14.27
CA LEU A 291 14.60 39.03 13.27
C LEU A 291 14.95 39.59 11.89
N VAL A 292 15.50 38.77 11.00
CA VAL A 292 15.94 39.17 9.65
C VAL A 292 15.44 38.18 8.61
N ARG A 293 15.25 38.63 7.36
CA ARG A 293 14.96 37.75 6.22
C ARG A 293 16.16 36.87 5.87
N VAL A 294 15.88 35.69 5.34
CA VAL A 294 16.89 34.77 4.81
C VAL A 294 16.99 34.94 3.30
N ALA A 295 18.12 35.43 2.80
CA ALA A 295 18.29 35.70 1.37
C ALA A 295 18.20 34.45 0.49
N LYS A 296 18.65 33.28 1.00
CA LYS A 296 18.68 32.02 0.24
C LYS A 296 17.27 31.53 -0.13
N THR A 297 16.27 31.81 0.70
CA THR A 297 14.88 31.37 0.55
C THR A 297 13.97 32.47 0.00
N ALA A 298 14.50 33.62 -0.39
CA ALA A 298 13.72 34.67 -1.04
C ALA A 298 12.92 34.18 -2.27
N PRO A 299 13.43 33.25 -3.12
CA PRO A 299 12.64 32.70 -4.22
C PRO A 299 11.36 31.98 -3.79
N LEU A 300 11.34 31.38 -2.59
CA LEU A 300 10.17 30.68 -2.05
C LEU A 300 8.98 31.63 -1.88
N LEU A 301 9.23 32.91 -1.56
CA LEU A 301 8.17 33.91 -1.40
C LEU A 301 7.47 34.26 -2.72
N HIS A 302 8.04 33.93 -3.88
CA HIS A 302 7.47 34.22 -5.19
C HIS A 302 6.61 33.07 -5.76
N ASP A 303 6.58 31.93 -5.09
CA ASP A 303 5.84 30.73 -5.50
C ASP A 303 4.90 30.33 -4.36
N GLY A 304 3.62 30.67 -4.47
CA GLY A 304 2.62 30.42 -3.45
C GLY A 304 2.43 28.93 -3.16
N LEU A 305 2.51 28.08 -4.18
CA LEU A 305 2.34 26.63 -4.02
C LEU A 305 3.53 26.02 -3.27
N ALA A 306 4.75 26.39 -3.65
CA ALA A 306 5.94 25.94 -2.95
C ALA A 306 5.99 26.48 -1.51
N LEU A 307 5.60 27.75 -1.29
CA LEU A 307 5.53 28.37 0.03
C LEU A 307 4.50 27.68 0.93
N TRP A 308 3.30 27.41 0.41
CA TRP A 308 2.26 26.68 1.13
C TRP A 308 2.72 25.26 1.50
N THR A 309 3.33 24.55 0.54
CA THR A 309 3.83 23.18 0.75
C THR A 309 4.92 23.15 1.82
N ALA A 310 5.89 24.08 1.77
CA ALA A 310 6.91 24.18 2.80
C ALA A 310 6.31 24.46 4.18
N GLY A 311 5.28 25.31 4.24
CA GLY A 311 4.53 25.57 5.47
C GLY A 311 3.83 24.31 6.00
N PHE A 312 3.19 23.55 5.12
CA PHE A 312 2.48 22.31 5.47
C PHE A 312 3.44 21.23 5.98
N ASP A 313 4.58 21.04 5.30
CA ASP A 313 5.61 20.07 5.70
C ASP A 313 6.22 20.38 7.09
N ALA A 314 6.14 21.62 7.56
CA ALA A 314 6.60 22.04 8.89
C ALA A 314 5.52 21.90 9.99
N LEU A 315 4.25 21.68 9.63
CA LEU A 315 3.13 21.57 10.59
C LEU A 315 3.17 20.38 11.56
N PRO A 316 3.78 19.20 11.27
CA PRO A 316 3.77 18.05 12.18
C PRO A 316 4.35 18.30 13.58
N THR A 317 4.99 19.46 13.79
CA THR A 317 5.54 19.88 15.08
C THR A 317 4.41 20.17 16.10
N PRO A 318 4.35 19.46 17.26
CA PRO A 318 3.29 19.63 18.26
C PRO A 318 3.04 21.07 18.72
N GLU A 319 4.09 21.88 18.78
CA GLU A 319 4.05 23.30 19.13
C GLU A 319 3.13 24.14 18.22
N PHE A 320 2.87 23.68 16.99
CA PHE A 320 2.00 24.37 16.03
C PHE A 320 0.53 23.94 16.15
N LEU A 321 0.29 22.66 16.43
CA LEU A 321 -1.03 22.03 16.30
C LEU A 321 -1.75 21.83 17.63
N LEU A 322 -1.03 21.65 18.73
CA LEU A 322 -1.61 21.33 20.04
C LEU A 322 -1.43 22.48 21.04
N CYS A 323 -2.25 22.46 22.09
CA CYS A 323 -2.15 23.41 23.19
C CYS A 323 -1.08 22.92 24.18
N GLU A 324 0.16 23.38 24.02
CA GLU A 324 1.26 22.98 24.91
C GLU A 324 1.42 23.87 26.16
N GLY A 325 1.82 23.26 27.27
CA GLY A 325 2.24 23.95 28.48
C GLY A 325 2.20 23.09 29.75
N ALA A 326 2.75 23.59 30.85
CA ALA A 326 2.79 22.90 32.16
C ALA A 326 1.40 22.60 32.78
N LEU A 327 0.33 23.09 32.16
CA LEU A 327 -1.07 22.87 32.53
C LEU A 327 -1.83 21.98 31.53
N ALA A 328 -1.17 21.51 30.46
CA ALA A 328 -1.77 20.58 29.50
C ALA A 328 -2.15 19.28 30.20
N ALA A 329 -3.32 18.75 29.88
CA ALA A 329 -3.80 17.50 30.46
C ALA A 329 -2.92 16.33 30.02
N GLN A 330 -2.91 15.24 30.80
CA GLN A 330 -2.08 14.07 30.52
C GLN A 330 -2.41 13.43 29.17
N HIS A 331 -3.69 13.41 28.78
CA HIS A 331 -4.12 12.91 27.47
C HIS A 331 -3.58 13.76 26.29
N SER A 332 -3.43 15.08 26.46
CA SER A 332 -2.86 15.95 25.44
C SER A 332 -1.36 15.73 25.27
N GLN A 333 -0.64 15.51 26.38
CA GLN A 333 0.78 15.16 26.35
C GLN A 333 1.02 13.80 25.68
N MET A 334 0.14 12.84 25.95
CA MET A 334 0.13 11.52 25.32
C MET A 334 0.01 11.64 23.80
N LEU A 335 -1.01 12.35 23.31
CA LEU A 335 -1.19 12.57 21.87
C LEU A 335 0.00 13.34 21.25
N ALA A 336 0.47 14.40 21.91
CA ALA A 336 1.60 15.19 21.44
C ALA A 336 2.87 14.36 21.23
N SER A 337 3.12 13.38 22.10
CA SER A 337 4.32 12.54 22.02
C SER A 337 4.34 11.51 20.89
N ILE A 338 3.20 11.27 20.23
CA ILE A 338 3.08 10.38 19.06
C ILE A 338 2.52 11.10 17.83
N LEU A 339 2.50 12.43 17.86
CA LEU A 339 1.87 13.23 16.81
C LEU A 339 2.53 13.02 15.44
N ASP A 340 3.85 12.82 15.42
CA ASP A 340 4.63 12.58 14.20
C ASP A 340 4.22 11.28 13.48
N ASP A 341 3.67 10.30 14.21
CA ASP A 341 3.14 9.05 13.64
C ASP A 341 1.64 9.17 13.35
N VAL A 342 0.87 9.71 14.30
CA VAL A 342 -0.59 9.80 14.22
C VAL A 342 -1.07 10.76 13.14
N LEU A 343 -0.42 11.92 12.97
CA LEU A 343 -0.87 12.90 11.99
C LEU A 343 -0.75 12.39 10.55
N PRO A 344 0.39 11.81 10.11
CA PRO A 344 0.46 11.15 8.81
C PRO A 344 -0.65 10.11 8.62
N ASP A 345 -0.92 9.27 9.60
CA ASP A 345 -1.95 8.23 9.50
C ASP A 345 -3.37 8.81 9.41
N VAL A 346 -3.69 9.86 10.17
CA VAL A 346 -4.96 10.58 10.03
C VAL A 346 -5.11 11.15 8.63
N LEU A 347 -4.08 11.81 8.11
CA LEU A 347 -4.11 12.40 6.76
C LEU A 347 -4.20 11.33 5.67
N ASN A 348 -3.46 10.22 5.81
CA ASN A 348 -3.52 9.08 4.89
C ASN A 348 -4.91 8.44 4.92
N THR A 349 -5.53 8.32 6.08
CA THR A 349 -6.90 7.78 6.21
C THR A 349 -7.90 8.65 5.47
N VAL A 350 -7.82 9.98 5.60
CA VAL A 350 -8.76 10.90 4.92
C VAL A 350 -8.46 11.01 3.43
N TYR A 351 -7.20 10.85 3.00
CA TYR A 351 -6.76 10.99 1.62
C TYR A 351 -7.56 10.11 0.64
N GLY A 352 -7.73 8.83 0.96
CA GLY A 352 -8.42 7.89 0.07
C GLY A 352 -9.96 7.90 0.17
N MET A 353 -10.57 8.80 0.95
CA MET A 353 -12.01 8.73 1.20
C MET A 353 -12.82 9.49 0.14
N PRO A 354 -13.80 8.84 -0.53
CA PRO A 354 -14.63 9.50 -1.54
C PRO A 354 -15.63 10.49 -0.95
N GLU A 355 -15.95 10.35 0.34
CA GLU A 355 -16.91 11.19 1.07
C GLU A 355 -16.26 11.77 2.33
N PRO A 356 -16.63 12.98 2.78
CA PRO A 356 -16.10 13.57 4.01
C PRO A 356 -16.23 12.64 5.23
N MET A 357 -15.13 12.41 5.94
CA MET A 357 -15.04 11.42 7.00
C MET A 357 -15.58 11.98 8.34
N PRO A 358 -16.41 11.24 9.09
CA PRO A 358 -16.84 11.67 10.42
C PRO A 358 -15.65 11.81 11.37
N VAL A 359 -15.50 12.98 11.99
CA VAL A 359 -14.39 13.25 12.92
C VAL A 359 -14.40 12.28 14.11
N ILE A 360 -15.58 11.84 14.52
CA ILE A 360 -15.74 10.84 15.57
C ILE A 360 -15.16 9.46 15.20
N ARG A 361 -15.22 9.06 13.92
CA ARG A 361 -14.58 7.82 13.45
C ARG A 361 -13.07 7.92 13.57
N LEU A 362 -12.51 9.05 13.11
CA LEU A 362 -11.08 9.32 13.23
C LEU A 362 -10.63 9.36 14.70
N ALA A 363 -11.42 9.97 15.58
CA ALA A 363 -11.12 10.04 17.00
C ALA A 363 -11.00 8.65 17.65
N GLU A 364 -11.79 7.67 17.22
CA GLU A 364 -11.66 6.29 17.71
C GLU A 364 -10.35 5.65 17.25
N SER A 365 -9.97 5.82 15.98
CA SER A 365 -8.69 5.31 15.46
C SER A 365 -7.49 5.94 16.20
N VAL A 366 -7.52 7.26 16.41
CA VAL A 366 -6.47 7.99 17.16
C VAL A 366 -6.41 7.52 18.62
N TRP A 367 -7.57 7.28 19.26
CA TRP A 367 -7.61 6.72 20.61
C TRP A 367 -6.97 5.33 20.67
N ARG A 368 -7.23 4.46 19.69
CA ARG A 368 -6.64 3.12 19.63
C ARG A 368 -5.13 3.17 19.43
N ALA A 369 -4.64 4.04 18.55
CA ALA A 369 -3.20 4.26 18.39
C ALA A 369 -2.54 4.72 19.70
N CYS A 370 -3.17 5.65 20.43
CA CYS A 370 -2.70 6.03 21.77
C CYS A 370 -2.70 4.83 22.74
N ALA A 371 -3.77 4.04 22.75
CA ALA A 371 -3.92 2.91 23.67
C ALA A 371 -2.89 1.80 23.41
N GLU A 372 -2.50 1.60 22.15
CA GLU A 372 -1.48 0.64 21.74
C GLU A 372 -0.08 1.05 22.21
N VAL A 373 0.29 2.33 22.05
CA VAL A 373 1.61 2.83 22.45
C VAL A 373 1.77 2.95 23.98
N PHE A 374 0.74 3.38 24.70
CA PHE A 374 0.84 3.74 26.12
C PHE A 374 0.33 2.69 27.11
N VAL A 375 -0.20 1.55 26.65
CA VAL A 375 -0.72 0.44 27.49
C VAL A 375 -1.63 0.96 28.62
N LEU A 376 -2.88 1.29 28.28
CA LEU A 376 -3.83 1.96 29.17
C LEU A 376 -4.66 1.01 30.06
N ASP A 377 -4.29 -0.28 30.13
CA ASP A 377 -5.07 -1.36 30.75
C ASP A 377 -5.32 -1.17 32.26
N ASP A 378 -4.45 -0.43 32.95
CA ASP A 378 -4.54 -0.18 34.40
C ASP A 378 -5.46 1.02 34.75
N LEU A 379 -5.99 1.74 33.76
CA LEU A 379 -6.91 2.86 34.01
C LEU A 379 -8.27 2.35 34.46
N ASP A 380 -8.85 3.00 35.48
CA ASP A 380 -10.24 2.76 35.82
C ASP A 380 -11.17 3.25 34.67
N PRO A 381 -12.39 2.67 34.54
CA PRO A 381 -13.27 3.00 33.42
C PRO A 381 -13.66 4.48 33.30
N GLU A 382 -13.73 5.22 34.41
CA GLU A 382 -14.09 6.64 34.38
C GLU A 382 -12.92 7.47 33.84
N THR A 383 -11.71 7.18 34.31
CA THR A 383 -10.48 7.82 33.81
C THR A 383 -10.23 7.48 32.34
N ALA A 384 -10.39 6.22 31.93
CA ALA A 384 -10.23 5.82 30.53
C ALA A 384 -11.22 6.55 29.61
N ARG A 385 -12.48 6.72 30.05
CA ARG A 385 -13.47 7.52 29.31
C ARG A 385 -13.09 9.00 29.24
N PHE A 386 -12.67 9.60 30.36
CA PHE A 386 -12.24 10.99 30.39
C PHE A 386 -11.05 11.25 29.45
N TRP A 387 -10.07 10.34 29.40
CA TRP A 387 -8.93 10.45 28.50
C TRP A 387 -9.34 10.30 27.04
N ARG A 388 -10.21 9.35 26.72
CA ARG A 388 -10.73 9.18 25.36
C ARG A 388 -11.46 10.43 24.85
N GLU A 389 -12.35 10.99 25.67
CA GLU A 389 -13.04 12.24 25.35
C GLU A 389 -12.06 13.41 25.18
N GLY A 390 -11.00 13.45 26.01
CA GLY A 390 -9.91 14.41 25.90
C GLY A 390 -9.13 14.30 24.59
N VAL A 391 -8.71 13.09 24.20
CA VAL A 391 -8.04 12.83 22.91
C VAL A 391 -8.93 13.23 21.73
N ALA A 392 -10.24 12.93 21.79
CA ALA A 392 -11.17 13.36 20.75
C ALA A 392 -11.29 14.89 20.67
N MET A 393 -11.20 15.60 21.79
CA MET A 393 -11.20 17.06 21.82
C MET A 393 -9.89 17.64 21.27
N ASP A 394 -8.75 17.03 21.60
CA ASP A 394 -7.44 17.44 21.06
C ASP A 394 -7.35 17.20 19.55
N LEU A 395 -7.91 16.09 19.04
CA LEU A 395 -8.02 15.85 17.60
C LEU A 395 -8.87 16.91 16.91
N ARG A 396 -10.05 17.27 17.47
CA ARG A 396 -10.88 18.35 16.91
C ARG A 396 -10.13 19.68 16.89
N TRP A 397 -9.38 19.98 17.96
CA TRP A 397 -8.54 21.17 18.02
C TRP A 397 -7.48 21.18 16.91
N LEU A 398 -6.75 20.07 16.76
CA LEU A 398 -5.77 19.87 15.70
C LEU A 398 -6.40 20.07 14.31
N LEU A 399 -7.53 19.42 14.03
CA LEU A 399 -8.23 19.56 12.75
C LEU A 399 -8.70 21.00 12.53
N GLY A 400 -9.12 21.70 13.58
CA GLY A 400 -9.42 23.13 13.52
C GLY A 400 -8.21 23.98 13.12
N LYS A 401 -7.00 23.63 13.59
CA LYS A 401 -5.76 24.29 13.17
C LYS A 401 -5.37 23.98 11.75
N LEU A 402 -5.58 22.74 11.29
CA LEU A 402 -5.43 22.40 9.88
C LEU A 402 -6.45 23.14 9.02
N ALA A 403 -7.68 23.35 9.49
CA ALA A 403 -8.69 24.11 8.76
C ALA A 403 -8.34 25.61 8.69
N GLU A 404 -7.85 26.21 9.79
CA GLU A 404 -7.31 27.58 9.80
C GLU A 404 -6.13 27.75 8.82
N PHE A 405 -5.31 26.71 8.65
CA PHE A 405 -4.22 26.68 7.67
C PHE A 405 -4.70 26.54 6.22
N GLY A 406 -5.95 26.09 6.01
CA GLY A 406 -6.49 25.72 4.70
C GLY A 406 -6.09 24.33 4.24
N ALA A 407 -5.69 23.46 5.16
CA ALA A 407 -5.31 22.09 4.87
C ALA A 407 -6.50 21.11 4.84
N VAL A 408 -7.53 21.35 5.66
CA VAL A 408 -8.74 20.51 5.69
C VAL A 408 -10.00 21.37 5.66
N GLU A 409 -11.09 20.79 5.18
CA GLU A 409 -12.42 21.36 5.28
C GLU A 409 -13.19 20.66 6.39
N LEU A 410 -13.72 21.44 7.34
CA LEU A 410 -14.59 20.96 8.39
C LEU A 410 -16.03 21.39 8.11
N THR A 411 -16.92 20.41 8.01
CA THR A 411 -18.35 20.64 7.76
C THR A 411 -19.20 19.89 8.79
N VAL A 412 -20.50 20.19 8.84
CA VAL A 412 -21.45 19.45 9.68
C VAL A 412 -22.54 18.88 8.78
N GLY A 413 -22.73 17.57 8.81
CA GLY A 413 -23.65 16.88 7.91
C GLY A 413 -24.00 15.46 8.37
N SER A 414 -24.83 14.79 7.59
CA SER A 414 -25.11 13.37 7.81
C SER A 414 -23.91 12.53 7.35
N PRO A 415 -23.49 11.51 8.12
CA PRO A 415 -22.42 10.62 7.68
C PRO A 415 -22.86 9.82 6.45
N ALA A 416 -21.94 9.62 5.50
CA ALA A 416 -22.20 8.76 4.35
C ALA A 416 -22.43 7.29 4.80
N PRO A 417 -23.30 6.52 4.11
CA PRO A 417 -23.63 5.14 4.51
C PRO A 417 -22.43 4.20 4.67
N MET A 418 -21.35 4.44 3.92
CA MET A 418 -20.11 3.66 4.04
C MET A 418 -19.51 3.70 5.46
N TYR A 419 -19.69 4.81 6.18
CA TYR A 419 -19.24 4.96 7.57
C TYR A 419 -20.20 4.37 8.59
N LEU A 420 -21.20 3.60 8.16
CA LEU A 420 -22.11 2.85 9.01
C LEU A 420 -22.08 1.34 8.70
N ALA A 421 -21.50 0.93 7.56
CA ALA A 421 -21.60 -0.43 7.04
C ALA A 421 -20.98 -1.48 7.99
N ASP A 422 -19.79 -1.22 8.53
CA ASP A 422 -19.08 -2.07 9.51
C ASP A 422 -19.63 -1.97 10.94
N LEU A 423 -20.59 -1.07 11.18
CA LEU A 423 -21.36 -1.01 12.41
C LEU A 423 -22.67 -1.80 12.30
N ASN A 424 -22.88 -2.59 11.26
CA ASN A 424 -24.07 -3.41 11.15
C ASN A 424 -24.00 -4.61 12.12
N PRO A 425 -24.99 -4.82 13.02
CA PRO A 425 -25.04 -6.01 13.88
C PRO A 425 -25.00 -7.35 13.11
N SER A 426 -25.38 -7.36 11.83
CA SER A 426 -25.30 -8.53 10.96
C SER A 426 -24.03 -8.62 10.11
N TRP A 427 -23.01 -7.79 10.37
CA TRP A 427 -21.73 -7.81 9.64
C TRP A 427 -21.17 -9.23 9.46
N GLU A 428 -20.96 -9.97 10.54
CA GLU A 428 -20.37 -11.31 10.46
C GLU A 428 -21.23 -12.31 9.66
N LEU A 429 -22.55 -12.11 9.66
CA LEU A 429 -23.48 -12.94 8.89
C LEU A 429 -23.48 -12.57 7.40
N GLU A 430 -23.26 -11.30 7.07
CA GLU A 430 -23.29 -10.75 5.71
C GLU A 430 -21.95 -10.90 4.99
N THR A 431 -20.83 -10.68 5.69
CA THR A 431 -19.48 -10.70 5.11
C THR A 431 -18.72 -11.99 5.40
N GLY A 432 -19.15 -12.77 6.39
CA GLY A 432 -18.39 -13.94 6.86
C GLY A 432 -17.11 -13.59 7.61
N GLN A 433 -16.84 -12.30 7.86
CA GLN A 433 -15.65 -11.81 8.56
C GLN A 433 -16.01 -11.38 10.00
N PRO A 434 -15.11 -11.54 10.98
CA PRO A 434 -15.34 -11.03 12.33
C PRO A 434 -15.54 -9.51 12.31
N ALA A 435 -16.35 -8.99 13.25
CA ALA A 435 -16.53 -7.55 13.37
C ALA A 435 -15.17 -6.85 13.60
N PRO A 436 -14.83 -5.80 12.84
CA PRO A 436 -13.50 -5.17 12.90
C PRO A 436 -13.28 -4.37 14.19
N LEU A 437 -14.36 -4.04 14.91
CA LEU A 437 -14.34 -3.23 16.12
C LEU A 437 -15.00 -3.98 17.30
N PRO A 438 -14.51 -3.75 18.54
CA PRO A 438 -15.15 -4.29 19.74
C PRO A 438 -16.64 -3.89 19.84
N PRO A 439 -17.53 -4.76 20.37
CA PRO A 439 -18.97 -4.49 20.40
C PRO A 439 -19.38 -3.18 21.11
N ASP A 440 -18.70 -2.82 22.20
CA ASP A 440 -18.92 -1.57 22.94
C ASP A 440 -18.54 -0.33 22.13
N THR A 441 -17.52 -0.45 21.28
CA THR A 441 -17.09 0.58 20.34
C THR A 441 -18.10 0.72 19.20
N VAL A 442 -18.58 -0.40 18.66
CA VAL A 442 -19.62 -0.43 17.64
C VAL A 442 -20.90 0.26 18.12
N ASP A 443 -21.38 -0.10 19.31
CA ASP A 443 -22.62 0.46 19.86
C ASP A 443 -22.51 1.97 20.12
N ARG A 444 -21.35 2.43 20.60
CA ARG A 444 -21.07 3.85 20.83
C ARG A 444 -21.00 4.64 19.54
N LEU A 445 -20.21 4.19 18.56
CA LEU A 445 -20.12 4.85 17.26
C LEU A 445 -21.48 4.89 16.55
N ARG A 446 -22.25 3.80 16.60
CA ARG A 446 -23.60 3.76 16.02
C ARG A 446 -24.52 4.77 16.69
N ALA A 447 -24.53 4.82 18.03
CA ALA A 447 -25.36 5.77 18.76
C ALA A 447 -25.05 7.24 18.44
N GLU A 448 -23.77 7.57 18.20
CA GLU A 448 -23.35 8.93 17.88
C GLU A 448 -23.57 9.28 16.40
N LEU A 449 -23.34 8.34 15.47
CA LEU A 449 -23.52 8.56 14.03
C LEU A 449 -25.00 8.53 13.59
N ASP A 450 -25.85 7.74 14.25
CA ASP A 450 -27.31 7.74 14.04
C ASP A 450 -28.00 8.92 14.75
N GLY A 451 -27.29 9.59 15.67
CA GLY A 451 -27.81 10.62 16.57
C GLY A 451 -28.14 11.96 15.90
N GLY A 452 -27.80 12.15 14.62
CA GLY A 452 -28.05 13.37 13.86
C GLY A 452 -26.81 13.86 13.09
N PRO A 453 -26.77 15.14 12.68
CA PRO A 453 -25.61 15.70 11.99
C PRO A 453 -24.34 15.65 12.85
N VAL A 454 -23.23 15.26 12.24
CA VAL A 454 -21.90 15.13 12.89
C VAL A 454 -20.88 16.02 12.18
N GLU A 455 -19.77 16.31 12.84
CA GLU A 455 -18.62 16.95 12.20
C GLU A 455 -17.96 15.99 11.21
N LEU A 456 -17.70 16.50 10.00
CA LEU A 456 -17.06 15.79 8.90
C LEU A 456 -15.79 16.52 8.50
N VAL A 457 -14.77 15.79 8.06
CA VAL A 457 -13.50 16.31 7.56
C VAL A 457 -13.17 15.79 6.17
N ALA A 458 -12.68 16.67 5.31
CA ALA A 458 -12.10 16.32 4.01
C ALA A 458 -10.76 17.05 3.82
N LEU A 459 -9.85 16.48 3.02
CA LEU A 459 -8.63 17.19 2.63
C LEU A 459 -8.97 18.25 1.57
N THR A 460 -8.33 19.41 1.65
CA THR A 460 -8.35 20.36 0.52
C THR A 460 -7.49 19.83 -0.63
N PRO A 461 -7.72 20.25 -1.90
CA PRO A 461 -6.90 19.81 -3.03
C PRO A 461 -5.39 20.04 -2.86
N LEU A 462 -5.00 21.12 -2.16
CA LEU A 462 -3.60 21.41 -1.82
C LEU A 462 -3.00 20.34 -0.90
N THR A 463 -3.75 19.93 0.12
CA THR A 463 -3.32 18.88 1.06
C THR A 463 -3.34 17.52 0.42
N THR A 464 -4.37 17.20 -0.38
CA THR A 464 -4.39 15.95 -1.15
C THR A 464 -3.14 15.83 -2.01
N ARG A 465 -2.73 16.91 -2.71
CA ARG A 465 -1.46 16.92 -3.46
C ARG A 465 -0.23 16.71 -2.58
N ALA A 466 -0.15 17.37 -1.42
CA ALA A 466 0.99 17.25 -0.52
C ALA A 466 1.09 15.86 0.11
N VAL A 467 -0.03 15.28 0.53
CA VAL A 467 -0.12 13.91 1.06
C VAL A 467 0.23 12.90 -0.04
N HIS A 468 -0.29 13.05 -1.26
CA HIS A 468 0.11 12.25 -2.41
C HIS A 468 1.62 12.27 -2.62
N ALA A 469 2.23 13.46 -2.70
CA ALA A 469 3.68 13.59 -2.88
C ALA A 469 4.50 12.96 -1.75
N ARG A 470 3.97 12.95 -0.51
CA ARG A 470 4.59 12.26 0.63
C ARG A 470 4.48 10.74 0.46
N LEU A 471 3.29 10.22 0.18
CA LEU A 471 3.04 8.79 -0.03
C LEU A 471 3.95 8.20 -1.12
N ILE A 472 4.09 8.90 -2.26
CA ILE A 472 4.99 8.48 -3.34
C ILE A 472 6.46 8.45 -2.89
N ARG A 473 6.91 9.44 -2.10
CA ARG A 473 8.28 9.48 -1.57
C ARG A 473 8.56 8.34 -0.59
N GLU A 474 7.56 7.89 0.14
CA GLU A 474 7.61 6.72 1.02
C GLU A 474 7.53 5.39 0.25
N GLY A 475 7.41 5.42 -1.08
CA GLY A 475 7.28 4.22 -1.91
C GLY A 475 5.91 3.54 -1.82
N ARG A 476 4.89 4.24 -1.30
CA ARG A 476 3.52 3.71 -1.20
C ARG A 476 2.79 3.85 -2.53
N HIS A 477 1.81 2.97 -2.76
CA HIS A 477 0.90 3.07 -3.90
C HIS A 477 -0.24 4.06 -3.60
N ALA A 478 -0.27 5.18 -4.33
CA ALA A 478 -1.26 6.24 -4.20
C ALA A 478 -1.71 6.73 -5.58
N PRO A 479 -2.58 5.97 -6.27
CA PRO A 479 -2.94 6.26 -7.65
C PRO A 479 -3.70 7.58 -7.81
N LEU A 480 -3.56 8.18 -8.99
CA LEU A 480 -4.30 9.38 -9.41
C LEU A 480 -5.22 9.05 -10.58
N VAL A 481 -6.45 9.53 -10.50
CA VAL A 481 -7.38 9.42 -11.63
C VAL A 481 -6.84 10.19 -12.83
N GLY A 482 -6.76 9.52 -13.98
CA GLY A 482 -6.28 10.03 -15.26
C GLY A 482 -4.82 9.67 -15.58
N GLU A 483 -4.09 9.06 -14.64
CA GLU A 483 -2.70 8.64 -14.87
C GLU A 483 -2.59 7.49 -15.87
N LEU A 484 -3.66 6.69 -16.02
CA LEU A 484 -3.71 5.55 -16.92
C LEU A 484 -4.10 5.93 -18.36
N SER A 485 -4.27 7.22 -18.66
CA SER A 485 -4.70 7.72 -19.98
C SER A 485 -3.78 7.35 -21.16
N ASN A 486 -2.56 6.87 -20.91
CA ASN A 486 -1.62 6.38 -21.94
C ASN A 486 -1.26 4.90 -21.76
N ALA A 487 -1.93 4.18 -20.85
CA ALA A 487 -1.66 2.77 -20.61
C ALA A 487 -2.15 1.88 -21.75
N GLU A 488 -1.51 0.73 -21.95
CA GLU A 488 -2.02 -0.30 -22.87
C GLU A 488 -3.35 -0.88 -22.35
N PRO A 489 -4.28 -1.30 -23.21
CA PRO A 489 -5.61 -1.75 -22.81
C PRO A 489 -5.65 -2.81 -21.69
N ALA A 490 -4.76 -3.82 -21.76
CA ALA A 490 -4.67 -4.87 -20.74
C ALA A 490 -4.08 -4.37 -19.41
N GLN A 491 -3.17 -3.38 -19.47
CA GLN A 491 -2.59 -2.77 -18.28
C GLN A 491 -3.62 -1.89 -17.57
N LEU A 492 -4.36 -1.06 -18.33
CA LEU A 492 -5.47 -0.26 -17.82
C LEU A 492 -6.49 -1.15 -17.11
N LEU A 493 -7.12 -2.09 -17.82
CA LEU A 493 -8.20 -2.90 -17.25
C LEU A 493 -7.71 -3.77 -16.09
N GLY A 494 -6.46 -4.24 -16.14
CA GLY A 494 -5.85 -5.00 -15.06
C GLY A 494 -5.62 -4.16 -13.79
N ALA A 495 -5.17 -2.92 -13.93
CA ALA A 495 -5.03 -1.99 -12.81
C ALA A 495 -6.39 -1.62 -12.22
N LEU A 496 -7.39 -1.36 -13.08
CA LEU A 496 -8.76 -1.06 -12.64
C LEU A 496 -9.38 -2.21 -11.85
N ALA A 497 -9.15 -3.45 -12.29
CA ALA A 497 -9.67 -4.65 -11.62
C ALA A 497 -9.08 -4.89 -10.23
N GLU A 498 -7.88 -4.38 -9.95
CA GLU A 498 -7.15 -4.64 -8.69
C GLU A 498 -7.15 -3.46 -7.72
N HIS A 499 -7.20 -2.21 -8.23
CA HIS A 499 -6.89 -1.03 -7.43
C HIS A 499 -7.95 0.09 -7.48
N TYR A 500 -8.97 -0.03 -8.32
CA TYR A 500 -9.95 1.04 -8.52
C TYR A 500 -11.35 0.62 -8.06
N SER A 501 -12.11 1.61 -7.59
CA SER A 501 -13.54 1.44 -7.34
C SER A 501 -14.31 1.48 -8.67
N PRO A 502 -15.56 0.97 -8.73
CA PRO A 502 -16.38 1.07 -9.93
C PRO A 502 -16.52 2.51 -10.46
N GLU A 503 -16.66 3.48 -9.55
CA GLU A 503 -16.83 4.90 -9.88
C GLU A 503 -15.55 5.50 -10.48
N THR A 504 -14.39 5.20 -9.89
CA THR A 504 -13.10 5.70 -10.39
C THR A 504 -12.69 5.00 -11.68
N ALA A 505 -13.03 3.72 -11.84
CA ALA A 505 -12.82 2.97 -13.07
C ALA A 505 -13.64 3.51 -14.26
N GLU A 506 -14.88 3.95 -14.04
CA GLU A 506 -15.71 4.59 -15.07
C GLU A 506 -15.06 5.86 -15.62
N VAL A 507 -14.50 6.69 -14.74
CA VAL A 507 -13.79 7.91 -15.12
C VAL A 507 -12.55 7.58 -15.95
N GLU A 508 -11.71 6.65 -15.49
CA GLU A 508 -10.50 6.20 -16.21
C GLU A 508 -10.81 5.66 -17.60
N ILE A 509 -11.82 4.79 -17.74
CA ILE A 509 -12.22 4.25 -19.06
C ILE A 509 -12.68 5.38 -19.98
N THR A 510 -13.44 6.33 -19.45
CA THR A 510 -13.94 7.47 -20.23
C THR A 510 -12.80 8.37 -20.70
N GLU A 511 -11.85 8.69 -19.83
CA GLU A 511 -10.69 9.52 -20.17
C GLU A 511 -9.75 8.81 -21.15
N TRP A 512 -9.49 7.52 -20.93
CA TRP A 512 -8.71 6.69 -21.84
C TRP A 512 -9.36 6.63 -23.24
N LEU A 513 -10.68 6.40 -23.31
CA LEU A 513 -11.40 6.40 -24.59
C LEU A 513 -11.36 7.78 -25.25
N ALA A 514 -11.44 8.87 -24.49
CA ALA A 514 -11.30 10.22 -25.04
C ALA A 514 -9.90 10.44 -25.66
N ALA A 515 -8.85 9.93 -25.02
CA ALA A 515 -7.47 10.01 -25.51
C ALA A 515 -7.22 9.14 -26.76
N HIS A 516 -7.90 8.00 -26.89
CA HIS A 516 -7.68 7.01 -27.95
C HIS A 516 -8.75 7.02 -29.08
N GLY A 517 -9.47 8.15 -29.23
CA GLY A 517 -10.42 8.33 -30.34
C GLY A 517 -11.73 7.54 -30.18
N SER A 518 -12.07 7.14 -28.95
CA SER A 518 -13.31 6.49 -28.53
C SER A 518 -13.54 5.16 -29.23
N GLN A 519 -12.56 4.26 -29.14
CA GLN A 519 -12.56 2.94 -29.76
C GLN A 519 -12.67 1.82 -28.70
N PRO A 520 -13.88 1.46 -28.22
CA PRO A 520 -14.06 0.42 -27.20
C PRO A 520 -13.53 -0.97 -27.59
N HIS A 521 -13.39 -1.24 -28.89
CA HIS A 521 -12.89 -2.53 -29.36
C HIS A 521 -11.43 -2.78 -28.99
N GLU A 522 -10.62 -1.72 -28.83
CA GLU A 522 -9.22 -1.86 -28.40
C GLU A 522 -9.12 -2.44 -26.97
N LEU A 523 -10.08 -2.09 -26.09
CA LEU A 523 -10.20 -2.67 -24.75
C LEU A 523 -10.50 -4.18 -24.81
N LEU A 524 -11.39 -4.59 -25.71
CA LEU A 524 -11.67 -6.01 -25.95
C LEU A 524 -10.48 -6.77 -26.55
N GLU A 525 -9.71 -6.16 -27.45
CA GLU A 525 -8.46 -6.75 -27.97
C GLU A 525 -7.43 -6.94 -26.85
N GLY A 526 -7.34 -6.01 -25.90
CA GLY A 526 -6.52 -6.18 -24.68
C GLY A 526 -6.90 -7.41 -23.87
N ILE A 527 -8.22 -7.64 -23.68
CA ILE A 527 -8.72 -8.82 -22.96
C ILE A 527 -8.41 -10.10 -23.75
N ARG A 528 -8.58 -10.08 -25.08
CA ARG A 528 -8.23 -11.21 -25.97
C ARG A 528 -6.74 -11.53 -25.91
N GLY A 529 -5.86 -10.52 -25.85
CA GLY A 529 -4.42 -10.72 -25.76
C GLY A 529 -3.94 -11.34 -24.44
N CYS A 530 -4.78 -11.36 -23.41
CA CYS A 530 -4.39 -11.80 -22.07
C CYS A 530 -4.20 -13.33 -21.98
N PRO A 531 -2.98 -13.81 -21.65
CA PRO A 531 -2.71 -15.25 -21.56
C PRO A 531 -3.19 -15.87 -20.24
N PHE A 532 -3.75 -15.08 -19.33
CA PHE A 532 -4.28 -15.55 -18.04
C PHE A 532 -5.79 -15.41 -18.03
N ARG A 533 -6.51 -16.52 -17.99
CA ARG A 533 -7.97 -16.53 -18.12
C ARG A 533 -8.66 -15.88 -16.93
N THR A 534 -8.15 -16.10 -15.73
CA THR A 534 -8.65 -15.45 -14.51
C THR A 534 -8.43 -13.95 -14.51
N ARG A 535 -7.39 -13.44 -15.19
CA ARG A 535 -7.19 -11.98 -15.35
C ARG A 535 -8.11 -11.44 -16.45
N ALA A 536 -8.25 -12.17 -17.56
CA ALA A 536 -9.18 -11.81 -18.64
C ALA A 536 -10.62 -11.72 -18.15
N ALA A 537 -11.04 -12.63 -17.25
CA ALA A 537 -12.33 -12.58 -16.58
C ALA A 537 -12.52 -11.28 -15.79
N ALA A 538 -11.55 -10.91 -14.95
CA ALA A 538 -11.61 -9.70 -14.13
C ALA A 538 -11.64 -8.41 -14.99
N MET A 539 -10.85 -8.37 -16.07
CA MET A 539 -10.86 -7.24 -17.00
C MET A 539 -12.19 -7.13 -17.76
N LEU A 540 -12.78 -8.27 -18.16
CA LEU A 540 -14.09 -8.30 -18.81
C LEU A 540 -15.21 -7.85 -17.86
N ASP A 541 -15.15 -8.22 -16.58
CA ASP A 541 -16.08 -7.74 -15.55
C ASP A 541 -16.01 -6.22 -15.38
N VAL A 542 -14.81 -5.64 -15.29
CA VAL A 542 -14.64 -4.18 -15.26
C VAL A 542 -15.27 -3.53 -16.49
N LEU A 543 -14.99 -4.03 -17.69
CA LEU A 543 -15.53 -3.47 -18.93
C LEU A 543 -17.05 -3.66 -19.04
N ALA A 544 -17.59 -4.80 -18.60
CA ALA A 544 -19.01 -5.10 -18.64
C ALA A 544 -19.83 -4.16 -17.73
N ARG A 545 -19.28 -3.71 -16.61
CA ARG A 545 -19.94 -2.73 -15.73
C ARG A 545 -20.01 -1.32 -16.32
N TYR A 546 -19.13 -0.99 -17.26
CA TYR A 546 -19.09 0.31 -17.91
C TYR A 546 -20.10 0.44 -19.07
N VAL A 547 -20.44 -0.67 -19.74
CA VAL A 547 -21.34 -0.60 -20.90
C VAL A 547 -22.79 -0.33 -20.47
N PRO A 548 -23.58 0.44 -21.25
CA PRO A 548 -24.96 0.79 -20.88
C PRO A 548 -25.91 -0.40 -20.68
N ASP A 549 -25.65 -1.52 -21.37
CA ASP A 549 -26.42 -2.78 -21.25
C ASP A 549 -25.46 -3.96 -21.09
N PRO A 550 -25.02 -4.27 -19.85
CA PRO A 550 -24.08 -5.35 -19.57
C PRO A 550 -24.61 -6.71 -20.03
N LEU A 551 -25.92 -6.95 -19.89
CA LEU A 551 -26.54 -8.22 -20.21
C LEU A 551 -26.51 -8.47 -21.72
N SER A 552 -26.98 -7.50 -22.53
CA SER A 552 -26.95 -7.63 -23.99
C SER A 552 -25.51 -7.75 -24.50
N PHE A 553 -24.59 -6.98 -23.93
CA PHE A 553 -23.17 -7.03 -24.27
C PHE A 553 -22.56 -8.43 -24.05
N LEU A 554 -22.75 -9.02 -22.86
CA LEU A 554 -22.25 -10.36 -22.55
C LEU A 554 -22.96 -11.44 -23.40
N GLN A 555 -24.26 -11.28 -23.68
CA GLN A 555 -25.00 -12.21 -24.53
C GLN A 555 -24.47 -12.23 -25.98
N GLU A 556 -24.15 -11.07 -26.54
CA GLU A 556 -23.51 -10.99 -27.86
C GLU A 556 -22.10 -11.60 -27.84
N LEU A 557 -21.34 -11.35 -26.78
CA LEU A 557 -19.97 -11.84 -26.63
C LEU A 557 -19.87 -13.36 -26.48
N ARG A 558 -20.96 -14.06 -26.11
CA ARG A 558 -21.03 -15.55 -26.11
C ARG A 558 -20.69 -16.17 -27.47
N ALA A 559 -20.89 -15.44 -28.57
CA ALA A 559 -20.56 -15.90 -29.91
C ALA A 559 -19.08 -15.69 -30.28
N ASP A 560 -18.33 -14.92 -29.50
CA ASP A 560 -16.89 -14.71 -29.68
C ASP A 560 -16.12 -16.00 -29.39
N GLU A 561 -15.17 -16.35 -30.25
CA GLU A 561 -14.40 -17.59 -30.12
C GLU A 561 -13.54 -17.61 -28.85
N GLN A 562 -12.99 -16.45 -28.47
CA GLN A 562 -12.00 -16.32 -27.42
C GLN A 562 -12.61 -15.87 -26.09
N LEU A 563 -13.57 -14.95 -26.13
CA LEU A 563 -14.24 -14.39 -24.96
C LEU A 563 -15.57 -15.07 -24.63
N GLY A 564 -16.13 -15.85 -25.57
CA GLY A 564 -17.42 -16.53 -25.38
C GLY A 564 -17.48 -17.44 -24.14
N PRO A 565 -16.47 -18.26 -23.83
CA PRO A 565 -16.48 -19.08 -22.62
C PRO A 565 -16.51 -18.25 -21.32
N LEU A 566 -15.79 -17.11 -21.28
CA LEU A 566 -15.82 -16.18 -20.14
C LEU A 566 -17.19 -15.51 -20.00
N ALA A 567 -17.74 -14.99 -21.09
CA ALA A 567 -19.06 -14.36 -21.09
C ALA A 567 -20.16 -15.34 -20.65
N ALA A 568 -20.11 -16.58 -21.12
CA ALA A 568 -21.03 -17.63 -20.69
C ALA A 568 -20.89 -17.94 -19.19
N GLN A 569 -19.67 -18.03 -18.67
CA GLN A 569 -19.42 -18.26 -17.25
C GLN A 569 -19.98 -17.11 -16.38
N MET A 570 -19.72 -15.86 -16.74
CA MET A 570 -20.21 -14.69 -16.00
C MET A 570 -21.74 -14.66 -15.96
N LEU A 571 -22.41 -14.89 -17.08
CA LEU A 571 -23.88 -14.95 -17.14
C LEU A 571 -24.48 -16.07 -16.27
N VAL A 572 -23.78 -17.20 -16.15
CA VAL A 572 -24.21 -18.28 -15.25
C VAL A 572 -23.98 -17.91 -13.78
N GLN A 573 -22.87 -17.23 -13.47
CA GLN A 573 -22.56 -16.79 -12.10
C GLN A 573 -23.55 -15.74 -11.58
N GLU A 574 -23.97 -14.81 -12.43
CA GLU A 574 -25.00 -13.79 -12.12
C GLU A 574 -26.43 -14.36 -12.10
N GLY A 575 -26.61 -15.64 -12.49
CA GLY A 575 -27.91 -16.30 -12.51
C GLY A 575 -28.81 -15.92 -13.68
N GLU A 576 -28.27 -15.21 -14.68
CA GLU A 576 -28.97 -14.81 -15.91
C GLU A 576 -29.14 -15.98 -16.88
N LEU A 577 -28.28 -17.01 -16.76
CA LEU A 577 -28.39 -18.28 -17.47
C LEU A 577 -28.26 -19.46 -16.52
N THR A 578 -28.94 -20.55 -16.85
CA THR A 578 -28.67 -21.86 -16.26
C THR A 578 -27.71 -22.67 -17.16
N PRO A 579 -26.97 -23.65 -16.61
CA PRO A 579 -26.17 -24.55 -17.43
C PRO A 579 -26.96 -25.27 -18.54
N ASP A 580 -28.27 -25.45 -18.35
CA ASP A 580 -29.18 -26.08 -19.32
C ASP A 580 -29.55 -25.15 -20.48
N ASP A 581 -29.39 -23.83 -20.32
CA ASP A 581 -29.60 -22.84 -21.38
C ASP A 581 -28.42 -22.75 -22.35
N LEU A 582 -27.31 -23.44 -22.03
CA LEU A 582 -26.13 -23.54 -22.89
C LEU A 582 -26.24 -24.75 -23.81
N GLY A 583 -25.94 -24.56 -25.10
CA GLY A 583 -25.72 -25.69 -26.00
C GLY A 583 -24.56 -26.56 -25.51
N HIS A 584 -24.55 -27.86 -25.87
CA HIS A 584 -23.56 -28.81 -25.36
C HIS A 584 -22.10 -28.34 -25.52
N GLU A 585 -21.75 -27.76 -26.67
CA GLU A 585 -20.41 -27.23 -26.93
C GLU A 585 -20.08 -26.03 -26.03
N GLN A 586 -21.02 -25.11 -25.82
CA GLN A 586 -20.83 -23.95 -24.94
C GLN A 586 -20.70 -24.38 -23.47
N SER A 587 -21.51 -25.34 -23.04
CA SER A 587 -21.45 -25.92 -21.70
C SER A 587 -20.07 -26.57 -21.44
N MET A 588 -19.55 -27.35 -22.40
CA MET A 588 -18.22 -27.96 -22.28
C MET A 588 -17.08 -26.94 -22.24
N ARG A 589 -17.16 -25.86 -23.06
CA ARG A 589 -16.17 -24.78 -23.01
C ARG A 589 -16.22 -24.01 -21.70
N ALA A 590 -17.41 -23.67 -21.19
CA ALA A 590 -17.57 -23.00 -19.89
C ALA A 590 -17.05 -23.85 -18.72
N MET A 591 -17.29 -25.17 -18.76
CA MET A 591 -16.72 -26.10 -17.77
C MET A 591 -15.19 -26.17 -17.88
N THR A 592 -14.65 -26.19 -19.10
CA THR A 592 -13.20 -26.15 -19.32
C THR A 592 -12.58 -24.85 -18.80
N GLU A 593 -13.22 -23.71 -19.04
CA GLU A 593 -12.82 -22.41 -18.48
C GLU A 593 -12.76 -22.45 -16.94
N GLN A 594 -13.75 -23.06 -16.27
CA GLN A 594 -13.75 -23.21 -14.82
C GLN A 594 -12.56 -24.04 -14.30
N PHE A 595 -12.19 -25.13 -14.99
CA PHE A 595 -11.03 -25.94 -14.62
C PHE A 595 -9.70 -25.22 -14.89
N ILE A 596 -9.62 -24.41 -15.93
CA ILE A 596 -8.45 -23.54 -16.18
C ILE A 596 -8.35 -22.47 -15.09
N HIS A 597 -9.46 -21.83 -14.69
CA HIS A 597 -9.47 -20.90 -13.57
C HIS A 597 -9.00 -21.55 -12.27
N LEU A 598 -9.48 -22.76 -11.98
CA LEU A 598 -9.07 -23.53 -10.80
C LEU A 598 -7.57 -23.84 -10.82
N LEU A 599 -7.02 -24.16 -11.99
CA LEU A 599 -5.59 -24.39 -12.19
C LEU A 599 -4.76 -23.12 -11.98
N GLU A 600 -5.24 -21.97 -12.46
CA GLU A 600 -4.56 -20.69 -12.29
C GLU A 600 -4.60 -20.19 -10.83
N ILE A 601 -5.71 -20.39 -10.12
CA ILE A 601 -5.89 -19.89 -8.74
C ILE A 601 -5.26 -20.82 -7.70
N GLY A 602 -5.49 -22.14 -7.83
CA GLY A 602 -5.13 -23.12 -6.80
C GLY A 602 -4.17 -24.20 -7.28
N GLY A 603 -3.63 -24.08 -8.49
CA GLY A 603 -2.64 -25.00 -9.02
C GLY A 603 -3.16 -26.42 -9.27
N ALA A 604 -2.21 -27.33 -9.42
CA ALA A 604 -2.46 -28.75 -9.70
C ALA A 604 -3.29 -29.45 -8.63
N ASP A 605 -3.11 -29.04 -7.37
CA ASP A 605 -3.76 -29.65 -6.20
C ASP A 605 -5.25 -29.28 -6.15
N ALA A 606 -5.62 -28.05 -6.50
CA ALA A 606 -7.01 -27.64 -6.55
C ALA A 606 -7.80 -28.39 -7.63
N VAL A 607 -7.25 -28.49 -8.86
CA VAL A 607 -7.81 -29.33 -9.92
C VAL A 607 -7.91 -30.78 -9.46
N THR A 608 -6.89 -31.25 -8.74
CA THR A 608 -6.85 -32.60 -8.22
C THR A 608 -7.95 -32.88 -7.22
N GLY A 609 -8.16 -31.97 -6.28
CA GLY A 609 -9.22 -32.03 -5.28
C GLY A 609 -10.60 -31.98 -5.91
N ALA A 610 -10.82 -31.12 -6.91
CA ALA A 610 -12.09 -31.06 -7.63
C ALA A 610 -12.44 -32.38 -8.34
N LEU A 611 -11.47 -33.01 -9.00
CA LEU A 611 -11.66 -34.30 -9.67
C LEU A 611 -11.86 -35.46 -8.69
N ALA A 612 -11.34 -35.36 -7.46
CA ALA A 612 -11.49 -36.40 -6.45
C ALA A 612 -12.94 -36.56 -5.95
N ASN A 613 -13.82 -35.61 -6.26
CA ASN A 613 -15.25 -35.70 -5.97
C ASN A 613 -16.00 -36.67 -6.91
N PHE A 614 -15.35 -37.14 -7.97
CA PHE A 614 -15.92 -38.06 -8.94
C PHE A 614 -15.26 -39.45 -8.85
N PRO A 615 -15.97 -40.53 -9.21
CA PRO A 615 -15.36 -41.83 -9.51
C PRO A 615 -14.20 -41.69 -10.50
N ALA A 616 -13.18 -42.54 -10.36
CA ALA A 616 -11.93 -42.39 -11.13
C ALA A 616 -12.13 -42.52 -12.66
N ASP A 617 -13.07 -43.34 -13.09
CA ASP A 617 -13.51 -43.49 -14.48
C ASP A 617 -14.24 -42.23 -14.98
N GLU A 618 -15.21 -41.73 -14.21
CA GLU A 618 -15.91 -40.47 -14.54
C GLU A 618 -14.96 -39.27 -14.58
N ALA A 619 -14.00 -39.18 -13.65
CA ALA A 619 -12.99 -38.12 -13.63
C ALA A 619 -12.06 -38.21 -14.86
N HIS A 620 -11.76 -39.42 -15.34
CA HIS A 620 -10.95 -39.62 -16.54
C HIS A 620 -11.70 -39.18 -17.80
N ASP A 621 -12.95 -39.62 -17.94
CA ASP A 621 -13.82 -39.28 -19.06
C ASP A 621 -14.11 -37.78 -19.09
N MET A 622 -14.34 -37.17 -17.92
CA MET A 622 -14.48 -35.72 -17.77
C MET A 622 -13.25 -35.01 -18.30
N MET A 623 -12.05 -35.38 -17.85
CA MET A 623 -10.82 -34.72 -18.29
C MET A 623 -10.57 -34.90 -19.79
N ALA A 624 -10.88 -36.07 -20.36
CA ALA A 624 -10.82 -36.28 -21.80
C ALA A 624 -11.81 -35.37 -22.56
N ALA A 625 -13.01 -35.16 -22.02
CA ALA A 625 -14.00 -34.25 -22.59
C ALA A 625 -13.57 -32.78 -22.49
N LEU A 626 -12.98 -32.35 -21.36
CA LEU A 626 -12.43 -31.00 -21.19
C LEU A 626 -11.33 -30.72 -22.22
N LEU A 627 -10.41 -31.67 -22.42
CA LEU A 627 -9.32 -31.55 -23.39
C LEU A 627 -9.80 -31.56 -24.86
N ALA A 628 -11.01 -32.06 -25.12
CA ALA A 628 -11.63 -32.11 -26.45
C ALA A 628 -12.69 -31.01 -26.67
N SER A 629 -12.87 -30.09 -25.72
CA SER A 629 -13.93 -29.07 -25.72
C SER A 629 -13.82 -28.02 -26.83
N GLY A 630 -12.66 -27.92 -27.51
CA GLY A 630 -12.38 -26.84 -28.45
C GLY A 630 -12.18 -25.48 -27.77
N HIS A 631 -11.80 -25.46 -26.49
CA HIS A 631 -11.52 -24.23 -25.76
C HIS A 631 -10.37 -23.43 -26.41
N PRO A 632 -10.47 -22.09 -26.49
CA PRO A 632 -9.47 -21.24 -27.16
C PRO A 632 -8.10 -21.24 -26.46
N ASP A 633 -8.07 -21.38 -25.13
CA ASP A 633 -6.82 -21.35 -24.36
C ASP A 633 -6.01 -22.65 -24.50
N GLN A 634 -5.09 -22.67 -25.47
CA GLN A 634 -4.20 -23.81 -25.70
C GLN A 634 -3.16 -23.98 -24.59
N THR A 635 -2.80 -22.91 -23.88
CA THR A 635 -1.82 -22.97 -22.78
C THR A 635 -2.44 -23.70 -21.60
N GLY A 636 -3.61 -23.27 -21.12
CA GLY A 636 -4.33 -23.94 -20.04
C GLY A 636 -4.69 -25.39 -20.37
N LEU A 637 -5.10 -25.67 -21.62
CA LEU A 637 -5.32 -27.05 -22.09
C LEU A 637 -4.04 -27.89 -22.09
N GLY A 638 -2.89 -27.29 -22.40
CA GLY A 638 -1.57 -27.91 -22.30
C GLY A 638 -1.25 -28.30 -20.86
N GLU A 639 -1.39 -27.35 -19.93
CA GLU A 639 -1.12 -27.58 -18.51
C GLU A 639 -2.07 -28.65 -17.91
N LEU A 640 -3.36 -28.64 -18.26
CA LEU A 640 -4.31 -29.69 -17.86
C LEU A 640 -3.90 -31.07 -18.40
N ARG A 641 -3.38 -31.14 -19.63
CA ARG A 641 -2.90 -32.38 -20.23
C ARG A 641 -1.68 -32.92 -19.48
N ASP A 642 -0.75 -32.06 -19.09
CA ASP A 642 0.44 -32.43 -18.33
C ASP A 642 0.07 -33.01 -16.95
N LEU A 643 -0.97 -32.49 -16.30
CA LEU A 643 -1.50 -33.07 -15.06
C LEU A 643 -2.01 -34.50 -15.23
N VAL A 644 -2.67 -34.80 -16.35
CA VAL A 644 -3.12 -36.16 -16.67
C VAL A 644 -1.93 -37.09 -16.88
N HIS A 645 -0.89 -36.62 -17.56
CA HIS A 645 0.32 -37.40 -17.81
C HIS A 645 1.10 -37.66 -16.53
N ALA A 646 1.27 -36.66 -15.67
CA ALA A 646 1.93 -36.80 -14.37
C ALA A 646 1.21 -37.78 -13.43
N ARG A 647 -0.13 -37.89 -13.55
CA ARG A 647 -0.95 -38.85 -12.79
C ARG A 647 -0.92 -40.27 -13.31
N ARG A 648 -0.48 -40.52 -14.55
CA ARG A 648 -0.31 -41.89 -15.05
C ARG A 648 0.99 -42.41 -14.44
N PRO A 649 0.96 -43.39 -13.51
CA PRO A 649 2.20 -44.00 -13.07
C PRO A 649 2.83 -44.66 -14.29
N ASP A 650 4.01 -44.18 -14.65
CA ASP A 650 4.84 -44.83 -15.64
C ASP A 650 5.04 -46.27 -15.18
N ARG A 651 4.69 -47.22 -16.05
CA ARG A 651 5.00 -48.63 -15.80
C ARG A 651 6.53 -48.74 -15.84
N ALA A 652 7.10 -48.80 -14.64
CA ALA A 652 8.47 -49.20 -14.32
C ALA A 652 9.59 -48.24 -14.76
N SER A 653 9.93 -47.32 -13.86
CA SER A 653 11.34 -47.15 -13.48
C SER A 653 11.42 -47.01 -11.95
N ALA A 654 12.00 -48.03 -11.32
CA ALA A 654 12.22 -48.05 -9.88
C ALA A 654 13.31 -47.03 -9.53
N HIS A 655 12.94 -45.95 -8.84
CA HIS A 655 13.90 -45.10 -8.13
C HIS A 655 14.08 -45.66 -6.71
N PRO A 656 15.32 -45.94 -6.25
CA PRO A 656 15.55 -46.39 -4.89
C PRO A 656 15.43 -45.18 -3.96
N LEU A 657 14.71 -45.36 -2.84
CA LEU A 657 14.55 -44.48 -1.65
C LEU A 657 13.10 -44.14 -1.26
N ALA A 658 12.09 -44.77 -1.85
CA ALA A 658 10.76 -44.84 -1.24
C ALA A 658 10.77 -45.82 -0.05
N GLY A 659 11.26 -45.37 1.11
CA GLY A 659 11.46 -46.25 2.25
C GLY A 659 11.86 -45.58 3.56
N VAL A 660 11.26 -44.44 3.94
CA VAL A 660 11.25 -44.01 5.34
C VAL A 660 9.87 -43.43 5.69
N SER A 661 9.07 -44.25 6.36
CA SER A 661 7.80 -43.88 6.96
C SER A 661 8.04 -42.97 8.17
N ARG A 662 7.60 -41.71 8.12
CA ARG A 662 7.47 -40.84 9.30
C ARG A 662 6.35 -41.42 10.19
N ARG A 663 6.74 -42.04 11.31
CA ARG A 663 5.82 -42.46 12.38
C ARG A 663 5.39 -41.24 13.18
N THR A 664 4.10 -40.95 13.18
CA THR A 664 3.43 -40.01 14.08
C THR A 664 3.53 -40.49 15.54
N PRO A 665 3.84 -39.63 16.54
CA PRO A 665 3.76 -40.02 17.95
C PRO A 665 2.30 -39.95 18.46
N PRO A 666 1.92 -40.75 19.48
CA PRO A 666 0.55 -40.77 19.99
C PRO A 666 0.23 -39.57 20.91
N PRO A 667 -1.06 -39.21 21.07
CA PRO A 667 -1.48 -38.04 21.83
C PRO A 667 -1.29 -38.23 23.34
N GLY A 668 -0.53 -37.32 23.96
CA GLY A 668 -0.28 -37.27 25.39
C GLY A 668 -1.49 -36.74 26.19
N ARG A 669 -1.84 -37.46 27.26
CA ARG A 669 -2.93 -37.15 28.18
C ARG A 669 -2.76 -35.81 28.90
N ALA A 670 -3.85 -35.05 28.95
CA ALA A 670 -4.05 -33.85 29.75
C ALA A 670 -3.61 -34.00 31.22
N ARG A 671 -2.82 -33.04 31.71
CA ARG A 671 -2.50 -32.87 33.13
C ARG A 671 -3.17 -31.59 33.66
N LYS A 672 -4.15 -31.82 34.55
CA LYS A 672 -4.81 -30.81 35.39
C LYS A 672 -3.79 -29.90 36.09
N ARG A 673 -3.89 -28.58 35.88
CA ARG A 673 -3.35 -27.58 36.82
C ARG A 673 -4.35 -27.39 37.97
N ARG A 674 -3.84 -27.45 39.20
CA ARG A 674 -4.55 -27.12 40.44
C ARG A 674 -3.91 -25.84 40.98
N ARG A 675 -4.78 -24.85 41.21
CA ARG A 675 -4.65 -23.61 42.00
C ARG A 675 -3.53 -22.65 41.64
#